data_AF-J7S4I9-F1
#
_entry.id   AF-J7S4I9-F1
#
_cell.length_a   1.000
_cell.length_b   1.000
_cell.length_c   1.000
_cell.angle_alpha   90.00
_cell.angle_beta   90.00
_cell.angle_gamma   90.00
#
_symmetry.space_group_name_H-M   'P 1'
#
loop_
_entity.id
_entity.type
_entity.pdbx_description
1 polymer ?
#
loop_
_entity_poly.entity_id
_entity_poly.type
_entity_poly.pdbx_seq_one_letter_code
_entity_poly.pdbx_strand_id
1 'polypeptide(L)'
;MTSVEGSITGNTGTVVSREAESTPAFIQSNQIPNDKENREDIDKGAVMQTLGKNANTSTNTGLRRSARVPKPRVDIEIEYSTEKRPYKKRAKTAGKPGPKPKKTSKGAKTSVKDAGKNDKKKDPKPNAKKPGQVSKKSATKGSALPAQKKSTSNPISSGIGLQEPVLTGTNWASATPLLNSDFKTQHSIVSRLKSPNTIMVPYAGDIIKIMSFINKFSVLFGSDLLGLSFQDFEIGLDLYPGASSGSFMGVYSDMKQKYVLYQDILPIKDVIASQDKVTLLFVTLLKVVYAKEKDIGEPLELQDVKPFPKKAVKSTLEKLQTDAKEWGYPMEWRAFANIDRKTPINKHFEHDDTVPVDTKVPHILCPNIYDWPSNAPLEDEQNPLKTPELADKGILALQPNDRVIMLRALVDWCVTQSIQVHNQIHHLSHLKFEPEFGVQTQHVPRYLIDGDKSTFLLFKKLCHLVQNRLEIRSKKKHYKKLLRQGKQPELQKKLDTIKEIKDALQKADDPEQEDRLLTSFYDKWVSVFEGELHDNPLANPFANEVYQLRCQEFFIGRIPHMGDFYLPRLHSYGSDAKISTFTDLRTLNDILQKFQEGVYNSDTLFENFGQNMSSQFKVLYHDTPSLVRDVNKGVSTHGKVYWYEVCHDLKTLQEFIELIDLKIFRAPAKTDVTATIADGPLASKEVTPVANEPVEKPDAPSASKDKMTHDTTVNKHPLPKDPKYNLSRARLQIMKDYLSKMHFVLAAYEDLKEKYGDMKPGRRQLRRVHKLNYSDQVLDGSDDDAPSENEYQDEDLEADVEEIEIDADDDSSDEYEEEPQEVKPARRGPGRPRKRPLSDEE
;
A
#
# COMPACT_ATOMS: atom_id res chain seq x y z
N MET A 1 -70.93 24.97 -6.08
CA MET A 1 -71.25 24.36 -7.39
C MET A 1 -70.53 23.02 -7.39
N THR A 2 -71.20 21.87 -7.15
CA THR A 2 -72.13 21.13 -8.04
C THR A 2 -71.41 20.66 -9.31
N SER A 3 -71.32 19.37 -9.65
CA SER A 3 -72.17 18.19 -9.33
C SER A 3 -71.29 16.96 -8.99
N VAL A 4 -71.63 15.99 -8.11
CA VAL A 4 -72.86 15.19 -7.82
C VAL A 4 -72.89 13.83 -8.54
N GLU A 5 -72.73 12.78 -7.71
CA GLU A 5 -73.21 11.38 -7.81
C GLU A 5 -72.64 10.41 -8.89
N GLY A 6 -72.64 9.08 -8.66
CA GLY A 6 -73.26 8.33 -7.55
C GLY A 6 -72.69 6.91 -7.32
N SER A 7 -73.27 6.19 -6.35
CA SER A 7 -72.84 4.86 -5.86
C SER A 7 -73.99 3.84 -5.93
N ILE A 8 -73.70 2.59 -6.30
CA ILE A 8 -74.60 1.43 -6.14
C ILE A 8 -73.81 0.17 -5.72
N THR A 9 -74.31 -0.53 -4.70
CA THR A 9 -73.91 -1.89 -4.26
C THR A 9 -74.51 -2.96 -5.19
N GLY A 10 -73.89 -4.08 -5.57
CA GLY A 10 -73.07 -5.00 -4.78
C GLY A 10 -73.92 -6.21 -4.34
N ASN A 11 -73.55 -7.46 -4.69
CA ASN A 11 -74.15 -8.64 -4.04
C ASN A 11 -73.34 -9.96 -4.16
N THR A 12 -73.68 -10.88 -3.25
CA THR A 12 -73.22 -12.26 -3.00
C THR A 12 -73.06 -13.23 -4.19
N GLY A 13 -72.17 -14.22 -4.06
CA GLY A 13 -72.07 -15.37 -4.98
C GLY A 13 -71.14 -16.51 -4.53
N THR A 14 -71.47 -17.22 -3.45
CA THR A 14 -70.67 -18.36 -2.94
C THR A 14 -71.07 -19.69 -3.59
N VAL A 15 -70.11 -20.45 -4.13
CA VAL A 15 -70.28 -21.86 -4.53
C VAL A 15 -69.07 -22.67 -4.05
N VAL A 16 -69.30 -23.85 -3.47
CA VAL A 16 -68.28 -24.76 -2.95
C VAL A 16 -68.45 -26.14 -3.59
N SER A 17 -67.41 -26.65 -4.25
CA SER A 17 -67.13 -28.08 -4.57
C SER A 17 -65.93 -28.18 -5.53
N ARG A 18 -65.14 -29.27 -5.60
CA ARG A 18 -64.75 -30.29 -4.60
C ARG A 18 -63.61 -31.13 -5.21
N GLU A 19 -62.73 -31.70 -4.36
CA GLU A 19 -61.89 -32.90 -4.57
C GLU A 19 -61.49 -33.35 -6.00
N ALA A 20 -60.18 -33.34 -6.29
CA ALA A 20 -59.51 -34.38 -7.09
C ALA A 20 -57.98 -34.40 -6.82
N GLU A 21 -57.46 -35.52 -6.33
CA GLU A 21 -56.02 -35.79 -6.24
C GLU A 21 -55.54 -36.50 -7.52
N SER A 22 -54.35 -36.16 -8.03
CA SER A 22 -53.48 -37.14 -8.72
C SER A 22 -52.08 -36.57 -9.01
N THR A 23 -51.07 -37.14 -8.35
CA THR A 23 -49.73 -37.26 -8.95
C THR A 23 -49.69 -38.49 -9.85
N PRO A 24 -48.90 -38.45 -10.93
CA PRO A 24 -48.02 -39.59 -11.20
C PRO A 24 -46.58 -39.15 -11.50
N ALA A 25 -45.69 -40.13 -11.67
CA ALA A 25 -44.24 -39.94 -11.58
C ALA A 25 -43.49 -40.10 -12.92
N PHE A 26 -42.41 -39.33 -13.07
CA PHE A 26 -41.07 -39.80 -13.46
C PHE A 26 -40.91 -40.70 -14.72
N ILE A 27 -40.48 -40.12 -15.83
CA ILE A 27 -39.80 -40.82 -16.96
C ILE A 27 -38.54 -40.03 -17.37
N GLN A 28 -37.53 -40.74 -17.90
CA GLN A 28 -36.17 -40.24 -18.19
C GLN A 28 -35.91 -39.97 -19.70
N SER A 29 -34.71 -39.42 -19.97
CA SER A 29 -33.88 -39.55 -21.19
C SER A 29 -34.25 -38.80 -22.49
N ASN A 30 -33.35 -37.89 -22.90
CA ASN A 30 -32.57 -37.89 -24.17
C ASN A 30 -31.76 -36.56 -24.23
N GLN A 31 -30.42 -36.57 -24.26
CA GLN A 31 -29.49 -36.92 -25.36
C GLN A 31 -29.41 -35.89 -26.52
N ILE A 32 -28.48 -34.94 -26.34
CA ILE A 32 -27.49 -34.35 -27.29
C ILE A 32 -27.66 -34.68 -28.79
N PRO A 33 -27.55 -33.66 -29.66
CA PRO A 33 -26.54 -33.70 -30.73
C PRO A 33 -25.41 -32.67 -30.55
N ASN A 34 -24.19 -33.02 -30.99
CA ASN A 34 -23.16 -32.05 -31.35
C ASN A 34 -23.47 -31.52 -32.75
N ASP A 35 -22.89 -30.38 -33.12
CA ASP A 35 -22.41 -30.19 -34.49
C ASP A 35 -21.11 -29.37 -34.54
N LYS A 36 -20.38 -29.53 -35.64
CA LYS A 36 -19.10 -28.88 -35.95
C LYS A 36 -19.07 -28.51 -37.43
N GLU A 37 -18.10 -27.67 -37.79
CA GLU A 37 -17.81 -27.22 -39.17
C GLU A 37 -18.88 -26.21 -39.67
N ASN A 38 -18.58 -25.25 -40.56
CA ASN A 38 -17.42 -25.12 -41.44
C ASN A 38 -16.64 -23.79 -41.32
N ARG A 39 -15.47 -23.77 -41.94
CA ARG A 39 -14.77 -22.53 -42.38
C ARG A 39 -15.24 -22.18 -43.78
N GLU A 40 -15.25 -20.90 -44.13
CA GLU A 40 -14.87 -20.46 -45.47
C GLU A 40 -14.39 -18.99 -45.46
N ASP A 41 -13.55 -18.62 -46.43
CA ASP A 41 -12.87 -17.32 -46.51
C ASP A 41 -13.55 -16.38 -47.51
N ILE A 42 -13.66 -15.08 -47.17
CA ILE A 42 -13.90 -14.00 -48.15
C ILE A 42 -12.90 -12.86 -47.89
N ASP A 43 -12.32 -12.35 -48.98
CA ASP A 43 -11.19 -11.41 -49.01
C ASP A 43 -11.53 -10.15 -49.84
N LYS A 44 -10.79 -9.06 -49.60
CA LYS A 44 -10.78 -7.75 -50.30
C LYS A 44 -12.09 -6.95 -50.38
N GLY A 45 -12.06 -5.76 -49.77
CA GLY A 45 -12.99 -4.66 -50.03
C GLY A 45 -12.44 -3.33 -49.56
N ALA A 46 -11.62 -2.66 -50.38
CA ALA A 46 -10.99 -1.37 -50.03
C ALA A 46 -11.21 -0.32 -51.11
N VAL A 47 -11.69 0.88 -50.76
CA VAL A 47 -11.52 2.13 -51.51
C VAL A 47 -11.91 3.37 -50.66
N MET A 48 -11.08 4.42 -50.78
CA MET A 48 -11.26 5.89 -50.68
C MET A 48 -12.59 6.53 -50.16
N GLN A 49 -12.64 7.76 -49.61
CA GLN A 49 -11.61 8.76 -49.24
C GLN A 49 -12.15 9.86 -48.27
N THR A 50 -11.20 10.49 -47.56
CA THR A 50 -11.19 11.86 -46.98
C THR A 50 -12.44 12.77 -47.02
N LEU A 51 -12.74 13.42 -45.89
CA LEU A 51 -12.49 14.86 -45.65
C LEU A 51 -12.78 15.26 -44.18
N GLY A 52 -12.32 16.45 -43.74
CA GLY A 52 -12.67 17.05 -42.44
C GLY A 52 -11.51 17.28 -41.47
N LYS A 53 -10.91 18.48 -41.49
CA LYS A 53 -10.08 19.02 -40.39
C LYS A 53 -10.81 20.21 -39.77
N ASN A 54 -10.77 20.30 -38.43
CA ASN A 54 -10.90 21.49 -37.54
C ASN A 54 -11.61 21.06 -36.24
N ALA A 55 -11.36 21.65 -35.06
CA ALA A 55 -10.19 22.38 -34.57
C ALA A 55 -10.21 22.34 -33.02
N ASN A 56 -9.04 22.45 -32.35
CA ASN A 56 -8.98 22.40 -30.90
C ASN A 56 -9.48 23.70 -30.23
N THR A 57 -10.43 23.59 -29.29
CA THR A 57 -10.67 24.57 -28.22
C THR A 57 -10.44 23.90 -26.87
N SER A 58 -9.18 23.83 -26.44
CA SER A 58 -8.81 23.25 -25.15
C SER A 58 -9.16 24.20 -24.00
N THR A 59 -10.21 23.88 -23.24
CA THR A 59 -10.45 24.48 -21.92
C THR A 59 -9.33 24.07 -20.97
N ASN A 60 -8.44 25.01 -20.63
CA ASN A 60 -7.39 24.79 -19.64
C ASN A 60 -8.00 24.66 -18.24
N THR A 61 -8.32 23.44 -17.83
CA THR A 61 -8.51 23.14 -16.41
C THR A 61 -7.18 23.32 -15.67
N GLY A 62 -7.23 23.95 -14.49
CA GLY A 62 -6.06 24.37 -13.71
C GLY A 62 -5.25 23.25 -13.06
N LEU A 63 -5.23 22.05 -13.65
CA LEU A 63 -4.49 20.90 -13.15
C LEU A 63 -2.98 21.19 -13.15
N ARG A 64 -2.42 21.42 -11.96
CA ARG A 64 -0.97 21.44 -11.74
C ARG A 64 -0.38 20.14 -12.31
N ARG A 65 0.39 20.26 -13.39
CA ARG A 65 1.07 19.10 -13.98
C ARG A 65 2.05 18.54 -12.96
N SER A 66 1.85 17.28 -12.55
CA SER A 66 2.75 16.59 -11.62
C SER A 66 4.20 16.70 -12.10
N ALA A 67 5.11 17.10 -11.21
CA ALA A 67 6.52 17.19 -11.52
C ALA A 67 7.02 15.83 -12.03
N ARG A 68 7.77 15.83 -13.13
CA ARG A 68 8.26 14.59 -13.74
C ARG A 68 9.42 14.03 -12.91
N VAL A 69 9.08 13.25 -11.88
CA VAL A 69 10.02 12.62 -10.95
C VAL A 69 11.19 12.01 -11.73
N PRO A 70 12.45 12.35 -11.42
CA PRO A 70 13.59 11.66 -11.99
C PRO A 70 13.49 10.18 -11.61
N LYS A 71 13.55 9.27 -12.60
CA LYS A 71 13.69 7.85 -12.29
C LYS A 71 14.95 7.66 -11.44
N PRO A 72 14.93 6.86 -10.36
CA PRO A 72 16.16 6.49 -9.68
C PRO A 72 17.12 5.88 -10.70
N ARG A 73 18.37 6.34 -10.71
CA ARG A 73 19.39 5.80 -11.61
C ARG A 73 19.76 4.40 -11.11
N VAL A 74 19.20 3.40 -11.76
CA VAL A 74 19.55 1.98 -11.57
C VAL A 74 20.94 1.66 -12.17
N ASP A 75 21.56 2.64 -12.85
CA ASP A 75 22.92 2.62 -13.39
C ASP A 75 24.00 2.71 -12.29
N ILE A 76 23.84 1.95 -11.21
CA ILE A 76 24.92 1.56 -10.31
C ILE A 76 25.27 0.13 -10.72
N GLU A 77 26.22 0.01 -11.64
CA GLU A 77 26.80 -1.30 -11.99
C GLU A 77 27.47 -1.88 -10.74
N ILE A 78 27.18 -3.15 -10.45
CA ILE A 78 27.77 -3.86 -9.32
C ILE A 78 29.16 -4.33 -9.78
N GLU A 79 30.16 -3.44 -9.73
CA GLU A 79 31.57 -3.79 -9.92
C GLU A 79 32.06 -4.67 -8.77
N TYR A 80 31.86 -5.98 -8.90
CA TYR A 80 32.56 -6.96 -8.07
C TYR A 80 34.06 -6.97 -8.41
N SER A 81 34.88 -6.96 -7.37
CA SER A 81 36.34 -6.87 -7.44
C SER A 81 36.99 -8.05 -8.18
N THR A 82 37.62 -7.78 -9.33
CA THR A 82 38.72 -8.61 -9.89
C THR A 82 39.83 -7.70 -10.40
N GLU A 83 41.09 -8.17 -10.32
CA GLU A 83 42.26 -7.29 -10.41
C GLU A 83 42.75 -6.94 -11.84
N LYS A 84 43.31 -5.73 -11.95
CA LYS A 84 44.52 -5.37 -12.74
C LYS A 84 44.72 -6.07 -14.11
N ARG A 85 44.48 -5.35 -15.21
CA ARG A 85 45.43 -5.28 -16.37
C ARG A 85 45.17 -4.05 -17.28
N PRO A 86 46.14 -3.63 -18.13
CA PRO A 86 46.35 -2.21 -18.42
C PRO A 86 45.79 -1.68 -19.76
N TYR A 87 45.71 -0.34 -19.83
CA TYR A 87 45.48 0.47 -21.02
C TYR A 87 46.22 -0.02 -22.29
N LYS A 88 45.50 -0.06 -23.42
CA LYS A 88 46.09 0.00 -24.77
C LYS A 88 45.43 1.10 -25.61
N LYS A 89 46.22 1.82 -26.40
CA LYS A 89 45.80 2.87 -27.34
C LYS A 89 45.78 2.33 -28.78
N ARG A 90 44.87 2.87 -29.62
CA ARG A 90 44.79 2.88 -31.11
C ARG A 90 43.37 2.48 -31.59
N ALA A 91 42.83 2.99 -32.71
CA ALA A 91 43.26 4.06 -33.62
C ALA A 91 42.03 4.74 -34.29
N LYS A 92 42.25 5.73 -35.16
CA LYS A 92 41.20 6.44 -35.93
C LYS A 92 41.19 6.02 -37.40
N THR A 93 40.00 5.75 -37.92
CA THR A 93 39.57 5.90 -39.33
C THR A 93 38.04 6.06 -39.33
N ALA A 94 37.34 6.64 -40.29
CA ALA A 94 37.53 7.74 -41.24
C ALA A 94 36.33 7.60 -42.20
N GLY A 95 35.40 8.56 -42.22
CA GLY A 95 34.18 8.44 -43.04
C GLY A 95 33.36 9.72 -43.11
N LYS A 96 33.11 10.20 -44.34
CA LYS A 96 32.25 11.31 -44.77
C LYS A 96 31.67 10.89 -46.14
N PRO A 97 30.59 11.51 -46.68
CA PRO A 97 30.06 12.84 -46.39
C PRO A 97 28.54 12.86 -46.10
N GLY A 98 27.90 14.03 -46.22
CA GLY A 98 26.44 14.18 -46.27
C GLY A 98 26.05 15.44 -47.07
N PRO A 99 24.75 15.72 -47.29
CA PRO A 99 24.30 16.95 -47.95
C PRO A 99 23.64 17.96 -46.98
N LYS A 100 23.41 19.19 -47.48
CA LYS A 100 22.67 20.29 -46.84
C LYS A 100 21.27 20.40 -47.45
N PRO A 101 20.37 21.21 -46.88
CA PRO A 101 19.93 22.37 -47.68
C PRO A 101 19.79 23.69 -46.88
N LYS A 102 19.23 24.69 -47.55
CA LYS A 102 18.81 26.02 -47.07
C LYS A 102 17.36 26.25 -47.62
N LYS A 103 16.67 27.40 -47.56
CA LYS A 103 17.05 28.80 -47.38
C LYS A 103 15.78 29.65 -47.12
N THR A 104 15.89 30.77 -46.38
CA THR A 104 14.95 31.93 -46.41
C THR A 104 13.49 31.67 -45.92
N SER A 105 12.68 32.65 -45.48
CA SER A 105 12.91 34.07 -45.13
C SER A 105 11.73 34.73 -44.40
N LYS A 106 12.03 35.75 -43.57
CA LYS A 106 11.23 36.97 -43.28
C LYS A 106 9.76 36.86 -42.80
N GLY A 107 9.51 37.41 -41.62
CA GLY A 107 8.20 37.87 -41.10
C GLY A 107 8.43 38.63 -39.79
N ALA A 108 7.68 39.69 -39.49
CA ALA A 108 7.95 40.55 -38.32
C ALA A 108 6.73 41.33 -37.81
N LYS A 109 6.80 41.76 -36.53
CA LYS A 109 5.81 42.57 -35.78
C LYS A 109 4.52 41.78 -35.38
N THR A 110 3.77 42.12 -34.32
CA THR A 110 3.84 43.31 -33.41
C THR A 110 3.35 42.94 -31.98
N SER A 111 3.82 43.70 -30.98
CA SER A 111 3.15 44.23 -29.74
C SER A 111 1.80 43.67 -29.25
N VAL A 112 1.44 43.70 -27.95
CA VAL A 112 1.39 44.89 -27.06
C VAL A 112 1.30 44.48 -25.56
N LYS A 113 1.97 45.26 -24.68
CA LYS A 113 1.73 45.66 -23.25
C LYS A 113 0.87 44.78 -22.28
N ASP A 114 0.49 45.16 -21.04
CA ASP A 114 0.78 46.26 -20.06
C ASP A 114 1.08 45.58 -18.71
N ALA A 115 2.04 45.97 -17.84
CA ALA A 115 2.28 47.24 -17.14
C ALA A 115 1.35 47.49 -15.93
N GLY A 116 1.91 47.76 -14.74
CA GLY A 116 1.08 47.99 -13.54
C GLY A 116 1.80 48.18 -12.19
N LYS A 117 2.50 49.31 -12.00
CA LYS A 117 2.32 50.28 -10.87
C LYS A 117 3.53 51.20 -10.63
N ASN A 118 3.27 52.48 -10.86
CA ASN A 118 3.59 53.74 -10.15
C ASN A 118 4.72 53.82 -9.10
N ASP A 119 5.29 55.00 -8.82
CA ASP A 119 5.60 56.23 -9.62
C ASP A 119 6.41 57.21 -8.71
N LYS A 120 7.11 58.19 -9.31
CA LYS A 120 7.69 59.42 -8.71
C LYS A 120 8.83 59.27 -7.68
N LYS A 121 9.79 60.21 -7.58
CA LYS A 121 10.47 61.08 -8.59
C LYS A 121 11.57 61.87 -7.86
N LYS A 122 12.79 61.97 -8.43
CA LYS A 122 13.55 63.22 -8.64
C LYS A 122 14.90 63.00 -9.37
N ASP A 123 14.94 63.56 -10.57
CA ASP A 123 16.02 64.28 -11.28
C ASP A 123 17.37 63.59 -11.66
N PRO A 124 17.81 63.66 -12.95
CA PRO A 124 18.99 62.96 -13.47
C PRO A 124 20.13 63.87 -14.00
N LYS A 125 21.17 63.24 -14.59
CA LYS A 125 22.30 63.88 -15.31
C LYS A 125 21.90 64.63 -16.60
N PRO A 126 22.65 65.66 -17.02
CA PRO A 126 22.65 66.21 -18.39
C PRO A 126 23.53 65.41 -19.38
N ASN A 127 23.51 65.78 -20.69
CA ASN A 127 23.92 64.90 -21.81
C ASN A 127 24.33 65.66 -23.11
N ALA A 128 25.13 65.01 -23.99
CA ALA A 128 25.41 65.33 -25.42
C ALA A 128 26.27 66.61 -25.71
N LYS A 129 26.95 66.83 -26.87
CA LYS A 129 26.57 66.63 -28.31
C LYS A 129 27.76 66.38 -29.30
N LYS A 130 27.43 66.29 -30.61
CA LYS A 130 28.23 66.08 -31.87
C LYS A 130 28.81 67.41 -32.46
N PRO A 131 29.49 67.55 -33.66
CA PRO A 131 29.68 66.70 -34.88
C PRO A 131 31.17 66.66 -35.41
N GLY A 132 31.58 66.28 -36.65
CA GLY A 132 30.99 65.58 -37.83
C GLY A 132 31.77 65.80 -39.18
N GLN A 133 31.27 65.23 -40.30
CA GLN A 133 31.65 65.40 -41.75
C GLN A 133 32.99 64.80 -42.30
N VAL A 134 32.95 63.88 -43.31
CA VAL A 134 33.31 64.06 -44.77
C VAL A 134 34.73 63.48 -45.09
N SER A 135 35.17 63.00 -46.28
CA SER A 135 34.71 62.99 -47.71
C SER A 135 34.76 61.59 -48.43
N LYS A 136 35.45 61.44 -49.59
CA LYS A 136 35.64 60.23 -50.46
C LYS A 136 36.87 60.38 -51.40
N LYS A 137 37.66 59.31 -51.65
CA LYS A 137 38.08 58.78 -52.98
C LYS A 137 39.04 57.57 -52.85
N SER A 138 39.60 57.05 -53.97
CA SER A 138 39.94 55.64 -54.18
C SER A 138 41.30 55.36 -54.86
N ALA A 139 41.86 54.16 -54.61
CA ALA A 139 42.32 53.16 -55.62
C ALA A 139 43.76 52.57 -55.52
N THR A 140 43.81 51.23 -55.40
CA THR A 140 44.82 50.26 -55.95
C THR A 140 46.22 50.03 -55.34
N LYS A 141 46.61 48.73 -55.41
CA LYS A 141 47.95 48.09 -55.34
C LYS A 141 48.67 47.97 -53.99
N GLY A 142 49.43 46.87 -53.84
CA GLY A 142 50.62 46.81 -52.96
C GLY A 142 50.68 45.64 -51.98
N SER A 143 51.35 44.56 -52.37
CA SER A 143 51.70 43.41 -51.53
C SER A 143 52.65 43.73 -50.36
N ALA A 144 52.41 43.18 -49.17
CA ALA A 144 53.45 42.62 -48.29
C ALA A 144 52.89 41.74 -47.15
N LEU A 145 53.40 40.51 -47.03
CA LEU A 145 53.63 39.81 -45.75
C LEU A 145 55.13 39.99 -45.42
N PRO A 146 55.64 39.71 -44.18
CA PRO A 146 54.99 39.07 -43.04
C PRO A 146 55.19 39.79 -41.69
N ALA A 147 54.59 39.26 -40.61
CA ALA A 147 55.28 39.07 -39.31
C ALA A 147 54.40 38.24 -38.34
N GLN A 148 54.98 37.22 -37.69
CA GLN A 148 54.34 36.51 -36.59
C GLN A 148 54.60 37.23 -35.26
N LYS A 149 53.57 37.46 -34.43
CA LYS A 149 53.74 37.57 -32.97
C LYS A 149 52.70 36.72 -32.23
N LYS A 150 53.20 36.03 -31.20
CA LYS A 150 52.54 34.94 -30.45
C LYS A 150 51.25 35.43 -29.76
N SER A 151 50.16 34.69 -29.91
CA SER A 151 48.97 34.86 -29.04
C SER A 151 49.22 34.21 -27.69
N THR A 152 49.28 35.01 -26.62
CA THR A 152 49.33 34.52 -25.25
C THR A 152 48.00 33.87 -24.87
N SER A 153 48.05 32.61 -24.46
CA SER A 153 46.91 31.89 -23.91
C SER A 153 46.65 32.32 -22.46
N ASN A 154 45.71 33.24 -22.24
CA ASN A 154 45.16 33.44 -20.90
C ASN A 154 44.35 32.20 -20.50
N PRO A 155 44.64 31.54 -19.36
CA PRO A 155 43.86 30.41 -18.90
C PRO A 155 42.45 30.86 -18.45
N ILE A 156 41.45 30.00 -18.67
CA ILE A 156 40.10 30.20 -18.18
C ILE A 156 40.08 30.02 -16.64
N SER A 157 39.15 30.70 -15.98
CA SER A 157 39.15 30.93 -14.53
C SER A 157 39.11 29.65 -13.66
N SER A 158 39.83 29.72 -12.54
CA SER A 158 39.89 28.74 -11.45
C SER A 158 38.62 28.73 -10.58
N GLY A 159 37.43 28.73 -11.19
CA GLY A 159 36.14 28.87 -10.50
C GLY A 159 35.48 27.56 -10.02
N ILE A 160 35.94 26.40 -10.50
CA ILE A 160 35.17 25.14 -10.42
C ILE A 160 35.17 24.52 -8.99
N GLY A 161 36.19 24.78 -8.18
CA GLY A 161 36.37 24.12 -6.87
C GLY A 161 35.59 24.68 -5.67
N LEU A 162 34.59 25.55 -5.87
CA LEU A 162 33.89 26.26 -4.77
C LEU A 162 32.35 26.28 -4.88
N GLN A 163 31.78 25.57 -5.85
CA GLN A 163 30.32 25.40 -5.95
C GLN A 163 29.84 24.38 -4.91
N GLU A 164 28.71 24.65 -4.25
CA GLU A 164 28.11 23.66 -3.33
C GLU A 164 27.52 22.50 -4.14
N PRO A 165 27.67 21.23 -3.67
CA PRO A 165 27.00 20.09 -4.28
C PRO A 165 25.48 20.28 -4.31
N VAL A 166 24.84 19.81 -5.39
CA VAL A 166 23.38 19.93 -5.54
C VAL A 166 22.69 18.87 -4.69
N LEU A 167 21.95 19.33 -3.68
CA LEU A 167 21.18 18.49 -2.77
C LEU A 167 19.69 18.54 -3.20
N THR A 168 19.20 17.48 -3.83
CA THR A 168 17.78 17.33 -4.25
C THR A 168 17.05 16.38 -3.31
N GLY A 169 16.14 16.90 -2.47
CA GLY A 169 15.40 16.12 -1.48
C GLY A 169 14.65 14.90 -2.04
N THR A 170 14.15 15.00 -3.28
CA THR A 170 13.51 13.93 -4.08
C THR A 170 14.19 12.56 -3.99
N ASN A 171 15.51 12.52 -3.79
CA ASN A 171 16.31 11.29 -3.82
C ASN A 171 16.59 10.74 -2.41
N TRP A 172 16.33 11.52 -1.36
CA TRP A 172 16.73 11.26 0.02
C TRP A 172 15.57 10.99 0.97
N ALA A 173 14.32 11.21 0.54
CA ALA A 173 13.12 10.82 1.30
C ALA A 173 13.14 9.35 1.76
N SER A 174 12.62 9.09 2.96
CA SER A 174 12.43 7.77 3.58
C SER A 174 11.38 6.92 2.85
N ALA A 175 10.35 7.58 2.30
CA ALA A 175 9.38 6.96 1.39
C ALA A 175 9.79 7.14 -0.09
N THR A 176 9.31 6.23 -0.94
CA THR A 176 9.45 6.29 -2.40
C THR A 176 8.09 6.19 -3.09
N PRO A 177 7.91 6.87 -4.25
CA PRO A 177 6.67 6.78 -5.01
C PRO A 177 6.57 5.46 -5.80
N LEU A 178 5.45 4.76 -5.64
CA LEU A 178 5.17 3.49 -6.30
C LEU A 178 4.48 3.73 -7.66
N LEU A 179 5.26 3.80 -8.75
CA LEU A 179 4.76 4.32 -10.03
C LEU A 179 4.15 3.24 -10.95
N ASN A 180 2.85 3.37 -11.25
CA ASN A 180 2.16 2.54 -12.25
C ASN A 180 2.65 2.76 -13.70
N SER A 181 3.61 3.66 -13.94
CA SER A 181 4.32 3.77 -15.22
C SER A 181 5.15 2.53 -15.54
N ASP A 182 5.65 1.85 -14.52
CA ASP A 182 6.76 0.91 -14.68
C ASP A 182 6.29 -0.42 -15.28
N PHE A 183 5.02 -0.79 -15.05
CA PHE A 183 4.38 -1.96 -15.64
C PHE A 183 3.71 -1.71 -17.02
N LYS A 184 3.63 -0.47 -17.52
CA LYS A 184 2.86 -0.15 -18.76
C LYS A 184 3.31 -0.92 -20.01
N THR A 185 4.56 -1.35 -20.07
CA THR A 185 5.15 -2.13 -21.17
C THR A 185 5.46 -3.58 -20.77
N GLN A 186 5.07 -4.00 -19.57
CA GLN A 186 5.42 -5.30 -19.00
C GLN A 186 4.24 -6.26 -19.06
N HIS A 187 4.54 -7.55 -19.17
CA HIS A 187 3.56 -8.63 -19.01
C HIS A 187 4.05 -9.55 -17.90
N SER A 188 3.19 -9.72 -16.91
CA SER A 188 3.24 -10.79 -15.91
C SER A 188 2.95 -12.14 -16.57
N ILE A 189 3.40 -13.21 -15.93
CA ILE A 189 3.00 -14.59 -16.25
C ILE A 189 2.87 -15.32 -14.91
N VAL A 190 1.64 -15.35 -14.37
CA VAL A 190 1.35 -15.90 -13.02
C VAL A 190 1.85 -17.34 -12.87
N SER A 191 1.77 -18.15 -13.93
CA SER A 191 2.23 -19.55 -13.92
C SER A 191 3.73 -19.73 -13.63
N ARG A 192 4.55 -18.68 -13.65
CA ARG A 192 5.95 -18.70 -13.16
C ARG A 192 6.08 -18.99 -11.66
N LEU A 193 5.08 -18.55 -10.89
CA LEU A 193 4.99 -18.73 -9.45
C LEU A 193 4.17 -19.97 -9.05
N LYS A 194 3.51 -20.67 -10.00
CA LYS A 194 2.61 -21.79 -9.70
C LYS A 194 3.24 -22.79 -8.72
N SER A 195 2.69 -22.83 -7.51
CA SER A 195 2.87 -23.85 -6.48
C SER A 195 1.49 -24.31 -5.99
N PRO A 196 1.39 -25.37 -5.17
CA PRO A 196 0.13 -25.74 -4.50
C PRO A 196 -0.44 -24.58 -3.68
N ASN A 197 0.42 -23.82 -3.01
CA ASN A 197 0.08 -22.69 -2.14
C ASN A 197 -0.29 -21.42 -2.94
N THR A 198 -0.17 -21.42 -4.28
CA THR A 198 -0.52 -20.28 -5.14
C THR A 198 -2.02 -20.27 -5.46
N ILE A 199 -2.83 -19.93 -4.45
CA ILE A 199 -4.29 -20.07 -4.48
C ILE A 199 -4.96 -18.75 -4.91
N MET A 200 -6.04 -18.80 -5.68
CA MET A 200 -6.78 -17.59 -6.12
C MET A 200 -7.65 -17.04 -4.98
N VAL A 201 -7.55 -15.75 -4.66
CA VAL A 201 -8.32 -15.14 -3.55
C VAL A 201 -9.05 -13.88 -4.00
N PRO A 202 -10.30 -13.98 -4.50
CA PRO A 202 -11.02 -12.84 -5.09
C PRO A 202 -11.24 -11.69 -4.09
N TYR A 203 -11.58 -12.00 -2.85
CA TYR A 203 -11.90 -11.03 -1.79
C TYR A 203 -10.67 -10.34 -1.17
N ALA A 204 -9.44 -10.78 -1.48
CA ALA A 204 -8.23 -10.29 -0.81
C ALA A 204 -8.01 -8.78 -0.96
N GLY A 205 -8.34 -8.20 -2.12
CA GLY A 205 -8.25 -6.75 -2.34
C GLY A 205 -9.18 -5.94 -1.44
N ASP A 206 -10.35 -6.49 -1.11
CA ASP A 206 -11.36 -5.85 -0.26
C ASP A 206 -11.00 -5.99 1.22
N ILE A 207 -10.52 -7.17 1.65
CA ILE A 207 -9.98 -7.37 3.02
C ILE A 207 -8.75 -6.49 3.26
N ILE A 208 -7.81 -6.41 2.31
CA ILE A 208 -6.66 -5.48 2.38
C ILE A 208 -7.12 -4.03 2.53
N LYS A 209 -8.18 -3.63 1.82
CA LYS A 209 -8.75 -2.27 1.90
C LYS A 209 -9.35 -2.01 3.28
N ILE A 210 -10.12 -2.95 3.82
CA ILE A 210 -10.71 -2.86 5.16
C ILE A 210 -9.61 -2.80 6.24
N MET A 211 -8.60 -3.67 6.15
CA MET A 211 -7.44 -3.67 7.04
C MET A 211 -6.65 -2.36 6.96
N SER A 212 -6.38 -1.83 5.76
CA SER A 212 -5.65 -0.56 5.61
C SER A 212 -6.47 0.64 6.11
N PHE A 213 -7.81 0.58 6.03
CA PHE A 213 -8.70 1.58 6.65
C PHE A 213 -8.60 1.56 8.18
N ILE A 214 -8.76 0.37 8.80
CA ILE A 214 -8.59 0.20 10.26
C ILE A 214 -7.22 0.71 10.71
N ASN A 215 -6.17 0.37 9.96
CA ASN A 215 -4.80 0.74 10.27
C ASN A 215 -4.55 2.26 10.21
N LYS A 216 -5.03 2.94 9.15
CA LYS A 216 -4.80 4.40 8.96
C LYS A 216 -5.60 5.27 9.93
N PHE A 217 -6.73 4.78 10.43
CA PHE A 217 -7.60 5.49 11.37
C PHE A 217 -7.71 4.75 12.71
N SER A 218 -6.60 4.14 13.17
CA SER A 218 -6.54 3.26 14.34
C SER A 218 -7.19 3.84 15.60
N VAL A 219 -7.09 5.15 15.81
CA VAL A 219 -7.71 5.92 16.91
C VAL A 219 -9.24 5.75 16.99
N LEU A 220 -9.93 5.33 15.92
CA LEU A 220 -11.38 5.10 15.88
C LEU A 220 -11.80 3.66 16.24
N PHE A 221 -10.86 2.76 16.51
CA PHE A 221 -11.11 1.32 16.67
C PHE A 221 -10.58 0.77 18.01
N GLY A 222 -11.35 -0.12 18.64
CA GLY A 222 -10.96 -0.80 19.86
C GLY A 222 -9.77 -1.74 19.69
N SER A 223 -9.10 -2.05 20.79
CA SER A 223 -7.93 -2.94 20.83
C SER A 223 -8.20 -4.31 20.22
N ASP A 224 -9.39 -4.87 20.45
CA ASP A 224 -9.79 -6.18 19.90
C ASP A 224 -9.93 -6.18 18.35
N LEU A 225 -10.05 -5.01 17.72
CA LEU A 225 -10.07 -4.81 16.27
C LEU A 225 -8.68 -4.48 15.69
N LEU A 226 -7.81 -3.80 16.44
CA LEU A 226 -6.46 -3.46 15.98
C LEU A 226 -5.56 -4.70 15.85
N GLY A 227 -5.81 -5.74 16.66
CA GLY A 227 -5.14 -7.05 16.57
C GLY A 227 -5.68 -8.01 15.49
N LEU A 228 -6.60 -7.58 14.60
CA LEU A 228 -7.17 -8.46 13.56
C LEU A 228 -6.13 -8.91 12.52
N SER A 229 -6.08 -10.23 12.27
CA SER A 229 -5.35 -10.84 11.16
C SER A 229 -6.22 -11.05 9.93
N PHE A 230 -5.59 -11.31 8.78
CA PHE A 230 -6.31 -11.64 7.54
C PHE A 230 -7.16 -12.92 7.70
N GLN A 231 -6.65 -13.91 8.43
CA GLN A 231 -7.34 -15.16 8.78
C GLN A 231 -8.58 -14.91 9.65
N ASP A 232 -8.54 -13.97 10.60
CA ASP A 232 -9.72 -13.65 11.43
C ASP A 232 -10.90 -13.11 10.58
N PHE A 233 -10.62 -12.43 9.46
CA PHE A 233 -11.66 -12.07 8.48
C PHE A 233 -12.20 -13.28 7.72
N GLU A 234 -11.34 -14.22 7.31
CA GLU A 234 -11.79 -15.42 6.59
C GLU A 234 -12.69 -16.31 7.45
N ILE A 235 -12.25 -16.58 8.68
CA ILE A 235 -12.99 -17.39 9.66
C ILE A 235 -14.27 -16.65 10.11
N GLY A 236 -14.16 -15.35 10.41
CA GLY A 236 -15.27 -14.53 10.88
C GLY A 236 -16.34 -14.23 9.84
N LEU A 237 -16.02 -14.34 8.53
CA LEU A 237 -16.96 -14.12 7.43
C LEU A 237 -17.32 -15.39 6.64
N ASP A 238 -16.71 -16.54 6.94
CA ASP A 238 -16.88 -17.83 6.24
C ASP A 238 -16.43 -17.77 4.77
N LEU A 239 -15.22 -17.24 4.54
CA LEU A 239 -14.60 -17.04 3.24
C LEU A 239 -13.49 -18.06 2.98
N TYR A 240 -13.52 -18.72 1.82
CA TYR A 240 -12.58 -19.79 1.49
C TYR A 240 -11.70 -19.43 0.29
N PRO A 241 -10.36 -19.54 0.40
CA PRO A 241 -9.46 -19.28 -0.72
C PRO A 241 -9.61 -20.38 -1.79
N GLY A 242 -9.40 -20.03 -3.05
CA GLY A 242 -9.45 -20.94 -4.20
C GLY A 242 -10.80 -20.98 -4.92
N ALA A 243 -11.86 -20.46 -4.31
CA ALA A 243 -13.20 -20.39 -4.90
C ALA A 243 -13.24 -19.47 -6.15
N SER A 244 -13.30 -20.07 -7.34
CA SER A 244 -13.54 -19.32 -8.58
C SER A 244 -15.02 -18.93 -8.70
N SER A 245 -15.36 -17.72 -8.24
CA SER A 245 -16.69 -17.09 -8.37
C SER A 245 -17.85 -17.85 -7.72
N GLY A 246 -17.97 -17.76 -6.39
CA GLY A 246 -19.20 -18.11 -5.66
C GLY A 246 -19.41 -19.59 -5.33
N SER A 247 -18.53 -20.49 -5.78
CA SER A 247 -18.58 -21.90 -5.39
C SER A 247 -17.94 -22.12 -4.00
N PHE A 248 -18.75 -22.46 -3.00
CA PHE A 248 -18.27 -22.84 -1.67
C PHE A 248 -17.67 -24.25 -1.70
N MET A 249 -16.33 -24.33 -1.80
CA MET A 249 -15.63 -25.62 -1.73
C MET A 249 -15.15 -25.96 -0.32
N GLY A 250 -14.75 -24.97 0.50
CA GLY A 250 -14.08 -25.17 1.79
C GLY A 250 -12.56 -25.02 1.70
N VAL A 251 -11.83 -25.28 2.80
CA VAL A 251 -10.35 -25.42 2.78
C VAL A 251 -9.99 -26.86 2.47
N TYR A 252 -9.05 -27.12 1.55
CA TYR A 252 -8.55 -28.47 1.32
C TYR A 252 -7.68 -28.93 2.51
N SER A 253 -8.01 -30.08 3.11
CA SER A 253 -7.25 -30.67 4.21
C SER A 253 -6.53 -31.93 3.73
N ASP A 254 -5.19 -31.90 3.71
CA ASP A 254 -4.35 -33.06 3.38
C ASP A 254 -4.67 -34.27 4.26
N MET A 255 -4.87 -34.04 5.57
CA MET A 255 -5.20 -35.10 6.55
C MET A 255 -6.52 -35.81 6.24
N LYS A 256 -7.51 -35.10 5.69
CA LYS A 256 -8.85 -35.64 5.38
C LYS A 256 -9.02 -35.95 3.89
N GLN A 257 -8.02 -35.64 3.05
CA GLN A 257 -8.00 -35.70 1.58
C GLN A 257 -9.25 -35.12 0.89
N LYS A 258 -9.86 -34.11 1.53
CA LYS A 258 -11.10 -33.47 1.08
C LYS A 258 -11.14 -32.02 1.54
N TYR A 259 -12.05 -31.26 0.95
CA TYR A 259 -12.38 -29.94 1.47
C TYR A 259 -13.24 -30.03 2.74
N VAL A 260 -13.06 -29.08 3.65
CA VAL A 260 -13.72 -28.99 4.96
C VAL A 260 -13.97 -27.52 5.33
N LEU A 261 -14.94 -27.27 6.20
CA LEU A 261 -15.28 -25.92 6.67
C LEU A 261 -14.45 -25.56 7.90
N TYR A 262 -14.35 -24.27 8.25
CA TYR A 262 -13.57 -23.84 9.43
C TYR A 262 -14.01 -24.51 10.73
N GLN A 263 -15.32 -24.74 10.91
CA GLN A 263 -15.90 -25.47 12.05
C GLN A 263 -15.46 -26.96 12.15
N ASP A 264 -14.95 -27.55 11.06
CA ASP A 264 -14.45 -28.93 11.02
C ASP A 264 -12.92 -29.01 11.27
N ILE A 265 -12.26 -27.87 11.45
CA ILE A 265 -10.80 -27.72 11.54
C ILE A 265 -10.40 -27.02 12.84
N LEU A 266 -11.12 -25.97 13.22
CA LEU A 266 -10.84 -25.10 14.37
C LEU A 266 -11.84 -25.33 15.51
N PRO A 267 -11.45 -25.05 16.77
CA PRO A 267 -12.39 -24.99 17.88
C PRO A 267 -13.53 -24.01 17.61
N ILE A 268 -14.77 -24.41 17.92
CA ILE A 268 -15.98 -23.59 17.72
C ILE A 268 -15.87 -22.23 18.44
N LYS A 269 -15.18 -22.20 19.59
CA LYS A 269 -14.87 -20.99 20.35
C LYS A 269 -14.15 -19.93 19.50
N ASP A 270 -13.17 -20.35 18.70
CA ASP A 270 -12.29 -19.46 17.94
C ASP A 270 -13.02 -18.93 16.71
N VAL A 271 -13.85 -19.78 16.08
CA VAL A 271 -14.76 -19.39 15.02
C VAL A 271 -15.75 -18.32 15.51
N ILE A 272 -16.35 -18.51 16.69
CA ILE A 272 -17.22 -17.52 17.34
C ILE A 272 -16.45 -16.24 17.66
N ALA A 273 -15.23 -16.33 18.21
CA ALA A 273 -14.42 -15.15 18.52
C ALA A 273 -14.08 -14.31 17.27
N SER A 274 -13.77 -14.96 16.13
CA SER A 274 -13.59 -14.26 14.84
C SER A 274 -14.88 -13.63 14.34
N GLN A 275 -16.02 -14.33 14.42
CA GLN A 275 -17.34 -13.81 14.05
C GLN A 275 -17.78 -12.61 14.91
N ASP A 276 -17.50 -12.65 16.22
CA ASP A 276 -17.76 -11.56 17.16
C ASP A 276 -16.93 -10.33 16.79
N LYS A 277 -15.62 -10.48 16.50
CA LYS A 277 -14.76 -9.37 16.08
C LYS A 277 -15.23 -8.70 14.79
N VAL A 278 -15.66 -9.47 13.78
CA VAL A 278 -16.15 -8.87 12.53
C VAL A 278 -17.57 -8.26 12.70
N THR A 279 -18.36 -8.77 13.64
CA THR A 279 -19.62 -8.14 14.06
C THR A 279 -19.38 -6.82 14.80
N LEU A 280 -18.38 -6.77 15.69
CA LEU A 280 -17.90 -5.54 16.32
C LEU A 280 -17.43 -4.52 15.27
N LEU A 281 -16.62 -4.93 14.29
CA LEU A 281 -16.19 -4.06 13.19
C LEU A 281 -17.39 -3.48 12.41
N PHE A 282 -18.39 -4.30 12.09
CA PHE A 282 -19.61 -3.85 11.40
C PHE A 282 -20.37 -2.78 12.21
N VAL A 283 -20.56 -2.99 13.51
CA VAL A 283 -21.24 -2.01 14.39
C VAL A 283 -20.40 -0.73 14.55
N THR A 284 -19.07 -0.86 14.69
CA THR A 284 -18.16 0.30 14.76
C THR A 284 -18.16 1.11 13.48
N LEU A 285 -18.15 0.48 12.30
CA LEU A 285 -18.29 1.19 11.02
C LEU A 285 -19.64 1.92 10.92
N LEU A 286 -20.75 1.27 11.30
CA LEU A 286 -22.07 1.92 11.34
C LEU A 286 -22.12 3.14 12.28
N LYS A 287 -21.46 3.07 13.46
CA LYS A 287 -21.28 4.23 14.36
C LYS A 287 -20.46 5.32 13.67
N VAL A 288 -19.30 4.98 13.11
CA VAL A 288 -18.35 5.94 12.50
C VAL A 288 -18.95 6.68 11.31
N VAL A 289 -19.72 6.01 10.43
CA VAL A 289 -20.43 6.67 9.30
C VAL A 289 -21.27 7.88 9.76
N TYR A 290 -21.91 7.78 10.92
CA TYR A 290 -22.87 8.78 11.40
C TYR A 290 -22.46 9.55 12.67
N ALA A 291 -21.24 9.32 13.17
CA ALA A 291 -20.71 10.03 14.33
C ALA A 291 -20.46 11.52 14.02
N LYS A 292 -20.85 12.40 14.95
CA LYS A 292 -20.63 13.85 14.83
C LYS A 292 -19.25 14.23 15.35
N GLU A 293 -18.83 15.46 15.07
CA GLU A 293 -17.55 16.01 15.55
C GLU A 293 -17.43 16.07 17.09
N LYS A 294 -18.56 16.09 17.81
CA LYS A 294 -18.59 16.04 19.28
C LYS A 294 -18.65 14.62 19.85
N ASP A 295 -18.89 13.63 18.99
CA ASP A 295 -19.06 12.23 19.39
C ASP A 295 -17.69 11.50 19.35
N ILE A 296 -16.61 12.18 19.77
CA ILE A 296 -15.29 11.59 20.03
C ILE A 296 -15.34 10.91 21.41
N GLY A 297 -16.26 9.96 21.55
CA GLY A 297 -16.27 9.01 22.66
C GLY A 297 -15.26 7.89 22.41
N GLU A 298 -15.07 7.06 23.41
CA GLU A 298 -14.16 5.91 23.32
C GLU A 298 -14.54 4.97 22.16
N PRO A 299 -13.56 4.29 21.54
CA PRO A 299 -13.83 3.24 20.56
C PRO A 299 -14.66 2.11 21.17
N LEU A 300 -15.49 1.45 20.36
CA LEU A 300 -16.23 0.27 20.83
C LEU A 300 -15.27 -0.91 21.01
N GLU A 301 -15.43 -1.61 22.13
CA GLU A 301 -14.79 -2.88 22.44
C GLU A 301 -15.82 -4.01 22.42
N LEU A 302 -15.35 -5.27 22.51
CA LEU A 302 -16.20 -6.45 22.34
C LEU A 302 -17.34 -6.58 23.38
N GLN A 303 -17.24 -5.87 24.50
CA GLN A 303 -18.24 -5.85 25.56
C GLN A 303 -19.48 -5.03 25.16
N ASP A 304 -19.32 -3.92 24.43
CA ASP A 304 -20.42 -3.04 24.00
C ASP A 304 -21.38 -3.71 23.00
N VAL A 305 -20.91 -4.78 22.36
CA VAL A 305 -21.64 -5.54 21.33
C VAL A 305 -22.19 -6.87 21.89
N LYS A 306 -22.01 -7.15 23.18
CA LYS A 306 -22.48 -8.38 23.85
C LYS A 306 -23.36 -8.04 25.07
N PRO A 307 -24.71 -8.11 24.95
CA PRO A 307 -25.51 -8.61 23.84
C PRO A 307 -25.64 -7.65 22.65
N PHE A 308 -25.92 -8.19 21.46
CA PHE A 308 -25.97 -7.42 20.21
C PHE A 308 -26.97 -6.24 20.27
N PRO A 309 -26.54 -4.98 19.96
CA PRO A 309 -27.32 -3.77 20.22
C PRO A 309 -28.41 -3.50 19.15
N LYS A 310 -29.33 -4.45 18.98
CA LYS A 310 -30.40 -4.49 17.95
C LYS A 310 -31.09 -3.15 17.70
N LYS A 311 -31.53 -2.45 18.76
CA LYS A 311 -32.27 -1.18 18.63
C LYS A 311 -31.43 -0.07 17.98
N ALA A 312 -30.15 0.03 18.36
CA ALA A 312 -29.24 1.02 17.79
C ALA A 312 -28.92 0.67 16.34
N VAL A 313 -28.47 -0.57 16.09
CA VAL A 313 -28.12 -1.06 14.75
C VAL A 313 -29.30 -0.94 13.78
N LYS A 314 -30.52 -1.31 14.19
CA LYS A 314 -31.72 -1.16 13.37
C LYS A 314 -31.97 0.29 12.95
N SER A 315 -31.93 1.23 13.91
CA SER A 315 -32.13 2.65 13.61
C SER A 315 -31.05 3.20 12.66
N THR A 316 -29.80 2.78 12.83
CA THR A 316 -28.70 3.15 11.92
C THR A 316 -28.85 2.51 10.53
N LEU A 317 -29.34 1.28 10.43
CA LEU A 317 -29.61 0.60 9.17
C LEU A 317 -30.81 1.17 8.41
N GLU A 318 -31.89 1.53 9.08
CA GLU A 318 -33.06 2.20 8.46
C GLU A 318 -32.65 3.55 7.84
N LYS A 319 -31.75 4.28 8.51
CA LYS A 319 -31.13 5.48 7.95
C LYS A 319 -30.22 5.15 6.75
N LEU A 320 -29.34 4.15 6.88
CA LEU A 320 -28.44 3.73 5.79
C LEU A 320 -29.19 3.26 4.54
N GLN A 321 -30.31 2.54 4.69
CA GLN A 321 -31.19 2.12 3.59
C GLN A 321 -31.81 3.30 2.84
N THR A 322 -31.98 4.44 3.52
CA THR A 322 -32.44 5.70 2.93
C THR A 322 -31.30 6.40 2.20
N ASP A 323 -30.19 6.66 2.90
CA ASP A 323 -29.07 7.47 2.41
C ASP A 323 -28.26 6.77 1.29
N ALA A 324 -28.14 5.43 1.32
CA ALA A 324 -27.33 4.66 0.36
C ALA A 324 -27.79 4.80 -1.11
N LYS A 325 -29.04 5.23 -1.36
CA LYS A 325 -29.53 5.55 -2.72
C LYS A 325 -28.81 6.76 -3.31
N GLU A 326 -28.48 7.76 -2.49
CA GLU A 326 -27.74 8.96 -2.90
C GLU A 326 -26.22 8.69 -2.90
N TRP A 327 -25.71 8.02 -1.86
CA TRP A 327 -24.28 7.71 -1.73
C TRP A 327 -23.77 6.70 -2.77
N GLY A 328 -24.67 5.92 -3.35
CA GLY A 328 -24.39 4.93 -4.39
C GLY A 328 -24.06 3.56 -3.81
N TYR A 329 -24.77 2.55 -4.31
CA TYR A 329 -24.59 1.14 -3.94
C TYR A 329 -23.27 0.57 -4.47
N PRO A 330 -22.68 -0.47 -3.85
CA PRO A 330 -21.55 -1.21 -4.43
C PRO A 330 -21.90 -1.79 -5.81
N MET A 331 -20.89 -2.09 -6.63
CA MET A 331 -21.08 -2.47 -8.05
C MET A 331 -21.90 -3.75 -8.20
N GLU A 332 -21.73 -4.66 -7.25
CA GLU A 332 -22.32 -5.99 -7.15
C GLU A 332 -23.83 -5.94 -6.83
N TRP A 333 -24.30 -4.85 -6.22
CA TRP A 333 -25.71 -4.66 -5.81
C TRP A 333 -26.44 -3.63 -6.69
N ARG A 334 -26.09 -3.56 -7.99
CA ARG A 334 -26.73 -2.69 -8.98
C ARG A 334 -27.40 -3.51 -10.07
N ALA A 335 -28.67 -3.20 -10.38
CA ALA A 335 -29.43 -3.88 -11.44
C ALA A 335 -28.76 -3.81 -12.84
N PHE A 336 -28.00 -2.74 -13.11
CA PHE A 336 -27.45 -2.44 -14.43
C PHE A 336 -25.91 -2.43 -14.50
N ALA A 337 -25.25 -3.35 -13.81
CA ALA A 337 -23.78 -3.41 -13.72
C ALA A 337 -23.04 -3.45 -15.07
N ASN A 338 -23.67 -3.99 -16.14
CA ASN A 338 -23.02 -4.28 -17.43
C ASN A 338 -23.62 -3.54 -18.66
N ILE A 339 -24.48 -2.53 -18.50
CA ILE A 339 -25.04 -1.77 -19.65
C ILE A 339 -23.97 -0.84 -20.30
N ASP A 340 -23.94 -0.75 -21.64
CA ASP A 340 -23.06 0.22 -22.32
C ASP A 340 -23.54 1.66 -22.08
N ARG A 341 -22.79 2.38 -21.25
CA ARG A 341 -23.07 3.78 -20.88
C ARG A 341 -22.83 4.80 -22.01
N LYS A 342 -22.49 4.35 -23.22
CA LYS A 342 -22.39 5.22 -24.42
C LYS A 342 -23.73 5.49 -25.09
N THR A 343 -24.73 4.64 -24.84
CA THR A 343 -26.08 4.79 -25.37
C THR A 343 -27.05 5.24 -24.27
N PRO A 344 -27.94 6.22 -24.52
CA PRO A 344 -29.06 6.48 -23.64
C PRO A 344 -30.05 5.31 -23.65
N ILE A 345 -30.85 5.16 -22.60
CA ILE A 345 -31.93 4.16 -22.53
C ILE A 345 -33.10 4.63 -23.41
N ASN A 346 -33.59 5.85 -23.14
CA ASN A 346 -34.72 6.44 -23.85
C ASN A 346 -34.36 7.82 -24.43
N LYS A 347 -35.10 8.21 -25.47
CA LYS A 347 -35.32 9.62 -25.82
C LYS A 347 -36.65 10.06 -25.20
N HIS A 348 -36.74 11.29 -24.69
CA HIS A 348 -38.03 11.85 -24.25
C HIS A 348 -38.97 12.16 -25.43
N PHE A 349 -38.41 12.49 -26.60
CA PHE A 349 -39.16 12.74 -27.82
C PHE A 349 -38.78 11.72 -28.89
N GLU A 350 -39.77 11.20 -29.63
CA GLU A 350 -39.57 10.20 -30.69
C GLU A 350 -38.67 10.70 -31.83
N HIS A 351 -38.63 12.02 -32.04
CA HIS A 351 -37.86 12.70 -33.08
C HIS A 351 -37.00 13.79 -32.45
N ASP A 352 -35.85 14.08 -33.06
CA ASP A 352 -34.95 15.13 -32.61
C ASP A 352 -35.34 16.47 -33.26
N ASP A 353 -35.25 17.57 -32.52
CA ASP A 353 -35.51 18.93 -33.00
C ASP A 353 -34.55 19.29 -34.15
N THR A 354 -35.14 19.64 -35.29
CA THR A 354 -34.44 19.96 -36.54
C THR A 354 -34.72 21.37 -37.06
N VAL A 355 -35.68 22.10 -36.46
CA VAL A 355 -36.07 23.46 -36.87
C VAL A 355 -35.54 24.47 -35.84
N PRO A 356 -34.58 25.34 -36.19
CA PRO A 356 -34.07 26.34 -35.26
C PRO A 356 -35.06 27.49 -35.05
N VAL A 357 -35.23 27.90 -33.78
CA VAL A 357 -36.16 28.98 -33.39
C VAL A 357 -35.73 30.36 -33.89
N ASP A 358 -34.42 30.61 -34.01
CA ASP A 358 -33.88 31.80 -34.70
C ASP A 358 -33.16 31.39 -35.99
N THR A 359 -33.63 31.90 -37.12
CA THR A 359 -33.02 31.68 -38.44
C THR A 359 -31.69 32.42 -38.63
N LYS A 360 -31.37 33.40 -37.77
CA LYS A 360 -30.07 34.09 -37.75
C LYS A 360 -29.01 33.34 -36.94
N VAL A 361 -29.42 32.47 -36.01
CA VAL A 361 -28.55 31.65 -35.16
C VAL A 361 -29.07 30.21 -35.18
N PRO A 362 -28.83 29.44 -36.26
CA PRO A 362 -29.44 28.13 -36.49
C PRO A 362 -28.84 26.99 -35.64
N HIS A 363 -28.44 27.27 -34.40
CA HIS A 363 -27.81 26.33 -33.48
C HIS A 363 -28.83 25.73 -32.50
N ILE A 364 -29.28 24.51 -32.81
CA ILE A 364 -30.08 23.70 -31.87
C ILE A 364 -29.11 23.06 -30.87
N LEU A 365 -29.07 23.59 -29.64
CA LEU A 365 -28.10 23.18 -28.60
C LEU A 365 -28.45 21.84 -27.94
N CYS A 366 -29.74 21.49 -27.89
CA CYS A 366 -30.25 20.24 -27.32
C CYS A 366 -31.31 19.66 -28.28
N PRO A 367 -30.92 18.79 -29.24
CA PRO A 367 -31.87 18.22 -30.19
C PRO A 367 -32.89 17.27 -29.56
N ASN A 368 -32.61 16.73 -28.38
CA ASN A 368 -33.53 15.90 -27.60
C ASN A 368 -33.08 15.89 -26.13
N ILE A 369 -33.92 15.36 -25.24
CA ILE A 369 -33.57 15.05 -23.85
C ILE A 369 -33.46 13.53 -23.73
N TYR A 370 -32.42 13.04 -23.05
CA TYR A 370 -32.03 11.63 -23.04
C TYR A 370 -31.96 11.08 -21.62
N ASP A 371 -32.60 9.95 -21.38
CA ASP A 371 -32.42 9.16 -20.15
C ASP A 371 -31.14 8.34 -20.25
N TRP A 372 -30.27 8.43 -19.23
CA TRP A 372 -29.01 7.68 -19.18
C TRP A 372 -29.07 6.57 -18.12
N PRO A 373 -28.39 5.43 -18.35
CA PRO A 373 -28.38 4.32 -17.39
C PRO A 373 -27.71 4.74 -16.07
N SER A 374 -28.53 4.92 -15.04
CA SER A 374 -28.10 5.23 -13.68
C SER A 374 -27.60 3.97 -12.95
N ASN A 375 -26.84 4.17 -11.87
CA ASN A 375 -26.37 3.08 -11.01
C ASN A 375 -27.45 2.68 -9.98
N ALA A 376 -28.65 2.36 -10.47
CA ALA A 376 -29.77 1.94 -9.63
C ALA A 376 -29.42 0.66 -8.83
N PRO A 377 -29.91 0.54 -7.57
CA PRO A 377 -29.73 -0.66 -6.77
C PRO A 377 -30.47 -1.87 -7.37
N LEU A 378 -30.24 -3.06 -6.81
CA LEU A 378 -31.13 -4.21 -6.98
C LEU A 378 -32.54 -3.92 -6.42
N GLU A 379 -33.52 -4.68 -6.91
CA GLU A 379 -34.89 -4.69 -6.39
C GLU A 379 -34.92 -5.10 -4.91
N ASP A 380 -35.93 -4.62 -4.18
CA ASP A 380 -35.97 -4.69 -2.71
C ASP A 380 -35.90 -6.12 -2.14
N GLU A 381 -36.40 -7.12 -2.88
CA GLU A 381 -36.34 -8.54 -2.49
C GLU A 381 -34.94 -9.16 -2.66
N GLN A 382 -34.12 -8.63 -3.57
CA GLN A 382 -32.78 -9.15 -3.90
C GLN A 382 -31.65 -8.30 -3.30
N ASN A 383 -31.97 -7.14 -2.72
CA ASN A 383 -31.02 -6.17 -2.20
C ASN A 383 -30.52 -6.55 -0.79
N PRO A 384 -29.24 -6.95 -0.59
CA PRO A 384 -28.77 -7.45 0.71
C PRO A 384 -28.81 -6.40 1.83
N LEU A 385 -28.81 -5.10 1.50
CA LEU A 385 -28.96 -4.03 2.49
C LEU A 385 -30.36 -4.01 3.14
N LYS A 386 -31.36 -4.65 2.50
CA LYS A 386 -32.76 -4.73 2.95
C LYS A 386 -33.14 -6.05 3.60
N THR A 387 -32.21 -7.01 3.71
CA THR A 387 -32.44 -8.28 4.41
C THR A 387 -32.91 -8.03 5.86
N PRO A 388 -34.11 -8.49 6.27
CA PRO A 388 -34.68 -8.12 7.58
C PRO A 388 -33.85 -8.65 8.75
N GLU A 389 -33.21 -9.81 8.58
CA GLU A 389 -32.36 -10.42 9.61
C GLU A 389 -31.08 -9.61 9.92
N LEU A 390 -30.65 -8.69 9.05
CA LEU A 390 -29.45 -7.86 9.23
C LEU A 390 -29.53 -6.99 10.49
N ALA A 391 -30.75 -6.57 10.88
CA ALA A 391 -31.01 -5.80 12.09
C ALA A 391 -31.03 -6.64 13.38
N ASP A 392 -31.20 -7.96 13.26
CA ASP A 392 -31.38 -8.89 14.38
C ASP A 392 -30.16 -9.81 14.64
N LYS A 393 -29.43 -10.19 13.58
CA LYS A 393 -28.26 -11.08 13.61
C LYS A 393 -26.96 -10.36 13.20
N GLY A 394 -27.02 -9.09 12.82
CA GLY A 394 -25.87 -8.34 12.33
C GLY A 394 -25.34 -8.87 10.98
N ILE A 395 -24.08 -8.57 10.69
CA ILE A 395 -23.42 -8.85 9.40
C ILE A 395 -23.54 -10.31 8.93
N LEU A 396 -23.59 -11.26 9.86
CA LEU A 396 -23.67 -12.70 9.59
C LEU A 396 -24.98 -13.11 8.88
N ALA A 397 -26.01 -12.27 8.90
CA ALA A 397 -27.25 -12.44 8.14
C ALA A 397 -27.05 -12.48 6.61
N LEU A 398 -25.99 -11.86 6.10
CA LEU A 398 -25.71 -11.84 4.66
C LEU A 398 -24.94 -13.09 4.22
N GLN A 399 -24.99 -13.41 2.93
CA GLN A 399 -24.13 -14.44 2.33
C GLN A 399 -22.64 -14.04 2.45
N PRO A 400 -21.69 -14.97 2.66
CA PRO A 400 -20.28 -14.66 2.92
C PRO A 400 -19.65 -13.59 2.00
N ASN A 401 -19.87 -13.66 0.68
CA ASN A 401 -19.38 -12.64 -0.26
C ASN A 401 -20.03 -11.26 -0.03
N ASP A 402 -21.33 -11.22 0.23
CA ASP A 402 -22.08 -9.99 0.53
C ASP A 402 -21.64 -9.35 1.85
N ARG A 403 -21.16 -10.15 2.83
CA ARG A 403 -20.55 -9.62 4.06
C ARG A 403 -19.31 -8.75 3.74
N VAL A 404 -18.44 -9.21 2.84
CA VAL A 404 -17.27 -8.45 2.38
C VAL A 404 -17.67 -7.21 1.60
N ILE A 405 -18.64 -7.34 0.68
CA ILE A 405 -19.16 -6.23 -0.12
C ILE A 405 -19.76 -5.14 0.78
N MET A 406 -20.52 -5.53 1.81
CA MET A 406 -21.08 -4.62 2.82
C MET A 406 -19.99 -3.89 3.61
N LEU A 407 -18.98 -4.61 4.10
CA LEU A 407 -17.87 -3.99 4.85
C LEU A 407 -17.04 -3.05 3.97
N ARG A 408 -16.79 -3.39 2.70
CA ARG A 408 -16.16 -2.47 1.73
C ARG A 408 -17.02 -1.23 1.50
N ALA A 409 -18.32 -1.41 1.27
CA ALA A 409 -19.24 -0.29 1.04
C ALA A 409 -19.30 0.64 2.25
N LEU A 410 -19.37 0.09 3.47
CA LEU A 410 -19.27 0.85 4.71
C LEU A 410 -17.95 1.62 4.84
N VAL A 411 -16.81 1.05 4.43
CA VAL A 411 -15.52 1.77 4.40
C VAL A 411 -15.53 2.92 3.38
N ASP A 412 -16.07 2.72 2.19
CA ASP A 412 -16.22 3.79 1.18
C ASP A 412 -17.17 4.91 1.65
N TRP A 413 -18.27 4.55 2.32
CA TRP A 413 -19.19 5.50 2.94
C TRP A 413 -18.60 6.19 4.17
N CYS A 414 -17.77 5.53 4.98
CA CYS A 414 -16.99 6.19 6.05
C CYS A 414 -16.07 7.27 5.47
N VAL A 415 -15.27 6.93 4.45
CA VAL A 415 -14.30 7.84 3.80
C VAL A 415 -14.96 9.07 3.18
N THR A 416 -16.23 8.96 2.76
CA THR A 416 -16.96 10.03 2.06
C THR A 416 -17.94 10.81 2.95
N GLN A 417 -18.55 10.19 3.97
CA GLN A 417 -19.67 10.75 4.74
C GLN A 417 -19.37 10.93 6.24
N SER A 418 -18.46 10.13 6.83
CA SER A 418 -18.10 10.31 8.24
C SER A 418 -17.31 11.60 8.39
N ILE A 419 -17.84 12.55 9.15
CA ILE A 419 -17.20 13.86 9.36
C ILE A 419 -15.82 13.66 10.03
N GLN A 420 -15.71 12.72 10.97
CA GLN A 420 -14.46 12.41 11.68
C GLN A 420 -13.36 11.92 10.71
N VAL A 421 -13.69 10.91 9.88
CA VAL A 421 -12.76 10.34 8.89
C VAL A 421 -12.44 11.37 7.79
N HIS A 422 -13.44 12.08 7.28
CA HIS A 422 -13.29 13.04 6.21
C HIS A 422 -12.43 14.24 6.63
N ASN A 423 -12.65 14.78 7.83
CA ASN A 423 -11.81 15.86 8.38
C ASN A 423 -10.35 15.41 8.57
N GLN A 424 -10.12 14.16 9.02
CA GLN A 424 -8.76 13.63 9.15
C GLN A 424 -8.09 13.40 7.79
N ILE A 425 -8.82 12.93 6.78
CA ILE A 425 -8.32 12.85 5.39
C ILE A 425 -8.00 14.25 4.86
N HIS A 426 -8.87 15.24 5.10
CA HIS A 426 -8.64 16.63 4.71
C HIS A 426 -7.38 17.20 5.37
N HIS A 427 -7.18 16.96 6.68
CA HIS A 427 -5.97 17.35 7.41
C HIS A 427 -4.71 16.73 6.81
N LEU A 428 -4.63 15.40 6.70
CA LEU A 428 -3.47 14.67 6.16
C LEU A 428 -3.19 14.96 4.67
N SER A 429 -4.19 15.43 3.92
CA SER A 429 -4.01 15.82 2.50
C SER A 429 -3.66 17.29 2.28
N HIS A 430 -3.88 18.17 3.27
CA HIS A 430 -3.63 19.62 3.21
C HIS A 430 -2.61 20.11 4.24
N LEU A 431 -1.66 19.24 4.61
CA LEU A 431 -0.49 19.60 5.42
C LEU A 431 0.29 20.76 4.76
N LYS A 432 0.97 21.57 5.59
CA LYS A 432 1.75 22.74 5.14
C LYS A 432 2.98 22.40 4.29
N PHE A 433 3.28 21.11 4.13
CA PHE A 433 4.44 20.56 3.42
C PHE A 433 3.99 19.36 2.57
N GLU A 434 4.42 19.32 1.31
CA GLU A 434 4.19 18.20 0.38
C GLU A 434 5.41 17.26 0.36
N PRO A 435 5.25 15.96 0.05
CA PRO A 435 6.37 15.05 -0.22
C PRO A 435 7.38 15.65 -1.20
N GLU A 436 8.69 15.55 -0.92
CA GLU A 436 9.72 16.19 -1.75
C GLU A 436 9.77 15.66 -3.20
N PHE A 437 9.32 14.41 -3.42
CA PHE A 437 9.14 13.80 -4.75
C PHE A 437 7.79 14.15 -5.41
N GLY A 438 6.98 14.99 -4.78
CA GLY A 438 5.64 15.42 -5.22
C GLY A 438 4.54 14.40 -4.96
N VAL A 439 3.30 14.89 -4.92
CA VAL A 439 2.10 14.05 -4.73
C VAL A 439 1.97 12.99 -5.83
N GLN A 440 1.99 11.71 -5.44
CA GLN A 440 1.70 10.55 -6.28
C GLN A 440 0.49 9.76 -5.73
N THR A 441 0.09 8.69 -6.41
CA THR A 441 -1.08 7.86 -5.99
C THR A 441 -0.78 6.92 -4.83
N GLN A 442 0.45 6.39 -4.76
CA GLN A 442 0.88 5.36 -3.82
C GLN A 442 2.33 5.65 -3.43
N HIS A 443 2.64 5.57 -2.14
CA HIS A 443 3.99 5.65 -1.57
C HIS A 443 4.30 4.35 -0.82
N VAL A 444 5.57 3.98 -0.70
CA VAL A 444 6.02 2.83 0.09
C VAL A 444 7.35 3.16 0.81
N PRO A 445 7.71 2.45 1.90
CA PRO A 445 9.03 2.58 2.51
C PRO A 445 10.16 2.28 1.51
N ARG A 446 11.21 3.11 1.48
CA ARG A 446 12.31 2.98 0.52
C ARG A 446 12.97 1.60 0.54
N TYR A 447 13.20 1.06 1.73
CA TYR A 447 13.92 -0.20 1.93
C TYR A 447 13.19 -1.42 1.34
N LEU A 448 11.86 -1.37 1.19
CA LEU A 448 11.04 -2.43 0.59
C LEU A 448 11.04 -2.40 -0.95
N ILE A 449 11.52 -1.30 -1.56
CA ILE A 449 11.88 -1.26 -2.99
C ILE A 449 13.38 -1.49 -3.16
N ASP A 450 14.22 -0.67 -2.53
CA ASP A 450 15.65 -0.61 -2.85
C ASP A 450 16.51 -1.66 -2.13
N GLY A 451 16.04 -2.22 -1.02
CA GLY A 451 16.77 -3.15 -0.15
C GLY A 451 17.50 -2.45 1.00
N ASP A 452 17.84 -3.21 2.04
CA ASP A 452 18.52 -2.73 3.24
C ASP A 452 19.90 -2.12 2.92
N LYS A 453 20.79 -2.92 2.32
CA LYS A 453 22.15 -2.55 1.89
C LYS A 453 22.15 -1.30 1.00
N SER A 454 21.23 -1.22 0.03
CA SER A 454 21.08 -0.06 -0.85
C SER A 454 20.70 1.21 -0.09
N THR A 455 19.85 1.09 0.93
CA THR A 455 19.34 2.23 1.71
C THR A 455 20.41 2.78 2.64
N PHE A 456 21.20 1.92 3.30
CA PHE A 456 22.41 2.35 4.03
C PHE A 456 23.47 2.97 3.11
N LEU A 457 23.69 2.43 1.91
CA LEU A 457 24.59 3.04 0.91
C LEU A 457 24.09 4.40 0.42
N LEU A 458 22.78 4.63 0.35
CA LEU A 458 22.21 5.97 0.09
C LEU A 458 22.44 6.91 1.29
N PHE A 459 22.28 6.43 2.51
CA PHE A 459 22.58 7.21 3.73
C PHE A 459 24.07 7.62 3.82
N LYS A 460 25.01 6.71 3.57
CA LYS A 460 26.46 7.02 3.53
C LYS A 460 26.79 8.05 2.45
N LYS A 461 26.16 7.95 1.27
CA LYS A 461 26.27 8.96 0.19
C LYS A 461 25.69 10.32 0.61
N LEU A 462 24.57 10.35 1.33
CA LEU A 462 23.98 11.59 1.86
C LEU A 462 24.89 12.26 2.90
N CYS A 463 25.40 11.49 3.87
CA CYS A 463 26.33 11.99 4.89
C CYS A 463 27.55 12.66 4.25
N HIS A 464 28.19 11.99 3.30
CA HIS A 464 29.34 12.55 2.58
C HIS A 464 28.98 13.77 1.73
N LEU A 465 27.79 13.80 1.11
CA LEU A 465 27.31 14.94 0.32
C LEU A 465 27.07 16.18 1.19
N VAL A 466 26.44 16.01 2.35
CA VAL A 466 26.15 17.08 3.33
C VAL A 466 27.45 17.55 4.01
N GLN A 467 28.34 16.64 4.39
CA GLN A 467 29.69 16.97 4.87
C GLN A 467 30.42 17.87 3.87
N ASN A 468 30.52 17.45 2.61
CA ASN A 468 31.19 18.22 1.57
C ASN A 468 30.55 19.59 1.37
N ARG A 469 29.20 19.67 1.41
CA ARG A 469 28.47 20.94 1.28
C ARG A 469 28.78 21.91 2.42
N LEU A 470 28.76 21.44 3.67
CA LEU A 470 29.04 22.26 4.86
C LEU A 470 30.53 22.62 4.98
N GLU A 471 31.45 21.69 4.65
CA GLU A 471 32.88 21.98 4.52
C GLU A 471 33.15 23.06 3.45
N ILE A 472 32.50 22.99 2.27
CA ILE A 472 32.62 24.02 1.23
C ILE A 472 32.00 25.35 1.71
N ARG A 473 30.84 25.32 2.38
CA ARG A 473 30.18 26.53 2.89
C ARG A 473 31.03 27.26 3.93
N SER A 474 31.64 26.55 4.88
CA SER A 474 32.51 27.14 5.91
C SER A 474 33.79 27.76 5.33
N LYS A 475 34.33 27.18 4.25
CA LYS A 475 35.51 27.68 3.53
C LYS A 475 35.23 28.99 2.75
N LYS A 476 33.96 29.33 2.46
CA LYS A 476 33.59 30.59 1.77
C LYS A 476 33.85 31.82 2.65
N LYS A 477 34.46 32.86 2.05
CA LYS A 477 34.87 34.13 2.71
C LYS A 477 33.78 34.79 3.58
N HIS A 478 32.52 34.71 3.15
CA HIS A 478 31.37 35.25 3.89
C HIS A 478 31.15 34.53 5.23
N TYR A 479 30.91 33.21 5.18
CA TYR A 479 30.68 32.39 6.37
C TYR A 479 31.91 32.37 7.28
N LYS A 480 33.13 32.30 6.73
CA LYS A 480 34.38 32.40 7.52
C LYS A 480 34.51 33.72 8.29
N LYS A 481 33.87 34.82 7.84
CA LYS A 481 33.77 36.07 8.61
C LYS A 481 32.67 35.99 9.68
N LEU A 482 31.50 35.42 9.38
CA LEU A 482 30.39 35.32 10.33
C LEU A 482 30.66 34.36 11.49
N LEU A 483 31.30 33.21 11.22
CA LEU A 483 31.71 32.24 12.24
C LEU A 483 32.72 32.87 13.22
N ARG A 484 33.70 33.63 12.71
CA ARG A 484 34.62 34.46 13.52
C ARG A 484 33.96 35.60 14.30
N GLN A 485 32.69 35.89 14.03
CA GLN A 485 31.89 36.88 14.76
C GLN A 485 30.79 36.23 15.61
N GLY A 486 30.75 34.91 15.73
CA GLY A 486 29.70 34.17 16.47
C GLY A 486 28.30 34.21 15.85
N LYS A 487 28.10 34.88 14.70
CA LYS A 487 26.77 35.20 14.13
C LYS A 487 26.06 34.03 13.44
N GLN A 488 26.60 32.82 13.54
CA GLN A 488 26.09 31.59 12.93
C GLN A 488 26.36 30.39 13.87
N PRO A 489 25.75 30.36 15.07
CA PRO A 489 26.05 29.35 16.09
C PRO A 489 25.65 27.94 15.66
N GLU A 490 24.53 27.77 14.95
CA GLU A 490 24.08 26.48 14.39
C GLU A 490 25.10 25.91 13.40
N LEU A 491 25.56 26.71 12.44
CA LEU A 491 26.58 26.30 11.48
C LEU A 491 27.90 25.93 12.17
N GLN A 492 28.28 26.65 13.23
CA GLN A 492 29.45 26.30 14.04
C GLN A 492 29.25 24.94 14.73
N LYS A 493 28.15 24.75 15.46
CA LYS A 493 27.80 23.45 16.10
C LYS A 493 27.86 22.30 15.10
N LYS A 494 27.19 22.40 13.95
CA LYS A 494 27.17 21.37 12.91
C LYS A 494 28.57 21.06 12.36
N LEU A 495 29.41 22.08 12.18
CA LEU A 495 30.80 21.90 11.74
C LEU A 495 31.68 21.24 12.81
N ASP A 496 31.37 21.41 14.09
CA ASP A 496 32.09 20.77 15.20
C ASP A 496 31.63 19.31 15.38
N THR A 497 30.32 19.02 15.29
CA THR A 497 29.79 17.64 15.22
C THR A 497 30.38 16.86 14.04
N ILE A 498 30.52 17.50 12.87
CA ILE A 498 31.14 16.88 11.68
C ILE A 498 32.63 16.56 11.91
N LYS A 499 33.37 17.36 12.69
CA LYS A 499 34.75 17.02 13.08
C LYS A 499 34.75 15.82 14.03
N GLU A 500 33.93 15.84 15.07
CA GLU A 500 33.85 14.74 16.04
C GLU A 500 33.58 13.39 15.35
N ILE A 501 32.60 13.35 14.45
CA ILE A 501 32.28 12.15 13.65
C ILE A 501 33.47 11.77 12.74
N LYS A 502 34.12 12.74 12.09
CA LYS A 502 35.29 12.49 11.21
C LYS A 502 36.50 11.97 11.99
N ASP A 503 36.77 12.52 13.17
CA ASP A 503 37.88 12.17 14.06
C ASP A 503 37.62 10.84 14.79
N ALA A 504 36.36 10.34 14.78
CA ALA A 504 36.00 8.99 15.17
C ALA A 504 36.11 8.00 14.00
N LEU A 505 35.59 8.34 12.81
CA LEU A 505 35.71 7.51 11.61
C LEU A 505 37.18 7.32 11.15
N GLN A 506 38.06 8.31 11.40
CA GLN A 506 39.51 8.19 11.17
C GLN A 506 40.24 7.27 12.18
N LYS A 507 39.54 6.71 13.17
CA LYS A 507 40.05 5.71 14.13
C LYS A 507 39.45 4.31 13.89
N ALA A 508 38.68 4.14 12.82
CA ALA A 508 38.18 2.83 12.40
C ALA A 508 39.24 2.16 11.49
N ASP A 509 39.70 0.98 11.87
CA ASP A 509 40.74 0.26 11.10
C ASP A 509 40.17 -0.53 9.90
N ASP A 510 38.84 -0.69 9.83
CA ASP A 510 38.14 -1.57 8.90
C ASP A 510 36.80 -0.95 8.40
N PRO A 511 36.47 -1.00 7.09
CA PRO A 511 35.19 -0.52 6.56
C PRO A 511 33.92 -1.11 7.20
N GLU A 512 33.90 -2.34 7.72
CA GLU A 512 32.71 -2.80 8.47
C GLU A 512 32.54 -2.04 9.79
N GLN A 513 33.64 -1.70 10.47
CA GLN A 513 33.59 -0.84 11.65
C GLN A 513 33.18 0.59 11.27
N GLU A 514 33.62 1.10 10.11
CA GLU A 514 33.20 2.42 9.59
C GLU A 514 31.67 2.49 9.44
N ASP A 515 31.03 1.47 8.86
CA ASP A 515 29.58 1.43 8.64
C ASP A 515 28.78 1.23 9.93
N ARG A 516 29.29 0.44 10.88
CA ARG A 516 28.71 0.33 12.24
C ARG A 516 28.81 1.67 12.98
N LEU A 517 29.97 2.33 12.96
CA LEU A 517 30.17 3.64 13.58
C LEU A 517 29.30 4.73 12.94
N LEU A 518 29.21 4.75 11.61
CA LEU A 518 28.33 5.68 10.89
C LEU A 518 26.86 5.54 11.32
N THR A 519 26.40 4.30 11.55
CA THR A 519 25.06 4.00 12.05
C THR A 519 24.89 4.41 13.53
N SER A 520 25.92 4.22 14.36
CA SER A 520 25.91 4.68 15.76
C SER A 520 25.84 6.20 15.89
N PHE A 521 26.35 6.95 14.91
CA PHE A 521 26.25 8.42 14.85
C PHE A 521 24.96 8.95 14.19
N TYR A 522 23.97 8.10 13.87
CA TYR A 522 22.73 8.52 13.20
C TYR A 522 22.05 9.72 13.88
N ASP A 523 21.87 9.66 15.19
CA ASP A 523 21.13 10.70 15.94
C ASP A 523 21.92 12.04 15.98
N LYS A 524 23.26 11.98 15.88
CA LYS A 524 24.10 13.17 15.63
C LYS A 524 23.93 13.68 14.20
N TRP A 525 23.88 12.81 13.19
CA TRP A 525 23.64 13.19 11.79
C TRP A 525 22.27 13.84 11.56
N VAL A 526 21.22 13.42 12.27
CA VAL A 526 19.90 14.08 12.24
C VAL A 526 20.01 15.58 12.57
N SER A 527 20.75 15.94 13.63
CA SER A 527 21.01 17.35 13.97
C SER A 527 21.80 18.12 12.89
N VAL A 528 22.59 17.43 12.07
CA VAL A 528 23.31 18.03 10.94
C VAL A 528 22.36 18.28 9.77
N PHE A 529 21.43 17.36 9.47
CA PHE A 529 20.48 17.47 8.35
C PHE A 529 19.41 18.54 8.53
N GLU A 530 19.02 18.87 9.77
CA GLU A 530 17.98 19.87 10.08
C GLU A 530 18.15 21.19 9.30
N GLY A 531 17.20 21.53 8.43
CA GLY A 531 17.25 22.74 7.60
C GLY A 531 18.16 22.68 6.36
N GLU A 532 18.87 21.58 6.12
CA GLU A 532 19.42 21.23 4.80
C GLU A 532 18.47 20.32 4.01
N LEU A 533 17.71 19.47 4.71
CA LEU A 533 16.67 18.57 4.21
C LEU A 533 15.49 18.52 5.20
N HIS A 534 14.34 18.06 4.72
CA HIS A 534 13.16 17.77 5.56
C HIS A 534 13.06 16.30 5.98
N ASP A 535 13.72 15.39 5.25
CA ASP A 535 13.62 13.93 5.44
C ASP A 535 14.96 13.25 5.05
N ASN A 536 15.16 12.00 5.46
CA ASN A 536 16.38 11.23 5.16
C ASN A 536 16.10 9.73 4.93
N PRO A 537 17.01 8.95 4.27
CA PRO A 537 16.71 7.58 3.86
C PRO A 537 16.47 6.57 4.99
N LEU A 538 16.86 6.90 6.23
CA LEU A 538 16.70 6.07 7.43
C LEU A 538 15.69 6.67 8.44
N ALA A 539 14.92 7.71 8.08
CA ALA A 539 13.81 8.14 8.92
C ALA A 539 12.65 7.13 8.90
N ASN A 540 11.84 7.10 9.96
CA ASN A 540 10.65 6.25 10.03
C ASN A 540 9.55 6.81 9.07
N PRO A 541 9.16 6.08 8.01
CA PRO A 541 8.16 6.56 7.05
C PRO A 541 6.71 6.47 7.58
N PHE A 542 6.47 5.74 8.67
CA PHE A 542 5.17 5.60 9.34
C PHE A 542 4.97 6.69 10.41
N ALA A 543 6.03 7.20 11.03
CA ALA A 543 5.95 8.32 11.99
C ALA A 543 5.66 9.68 11.32
N ASN A 544 5.61 9.76 9.99
CA ASN A 544 5.47 11.01 9.24
C ASN A 544 4.10 11.09 8.54
N GLU A 545 3.23 11.98 9.04
CA GLU A 545 1.89 12.29 8.52
C GLU A 545 1.87 12.54 7.01
N VAL A 546 2.94 13.16 6.48
CA VAL A 546 3.13 13.50 5.05
C VAL A 546 3.09 12.27 4.14
N TYR A 547 3.39 11.09 4.67
CA TYR A 547 3.32 9.82 3.95
C TYR A 547 2.09 8.99 4.32
N GLN A 548 1.61 9.05 5.57
CA GLN A 548 0.54 8.20 6.14
C GLN A 548 -0.64 7.94 5.18
N LEU A 549 -1.29 8.99 4.67
CA LEU A 549 -2.51 8.84 3.85
C LEU A 549 -2.30 8.01 2.58
N ARG A 550 -1.10 8.03 1.98
CA ARG A 550 -0.80 7.35 0.70
C ARG A 550 0.26 6.25 0.80
N CYS A 551 0.81 6.00 1.99
CA CYS A 551 1.64 4.83 2.25
C CYS A 551 0.82 3.55 2.01
N GLN A 552 1.47 2.49 1.53
CA GLN A 552 0.93 1.13 1.56
C GLN A 552 1.75 0.34 2.57
N GLU A 553 1.23 0.19 3.78
CA GLU A 553 1.97 -0.39 4.91
C GLU A 553 2.29 -1.86 4.67
N PHE A 554 1.32 -2.59 4.12
CA PHE A 554 1.43 -4.02 3.87
C PHE A 554 2.29 -4.37 2.65
N PHE A 555 2.80 -3.41 1.88
CA PHE A 555 3.62 -3.68 0.70
C PHE A 555 5.00 -4.22 1.11
N ILE A 556 5.43 -5.36 0.56
CA ILE A 556 6.75 -5.97 0.86
C ILE A 556 7.70 -6.05 -0.34
N GLY A 557 7.22 -5.79 -1.57
CA GLY A 557 8.10 -5.78 -2.75
C GLY A 557 7.40 -5.61 -4.09
N ARG A 558 8.11 -4.99 -5.05
CA ARG A 558 7.71 -4.83 -6.46
C ARG A 558 8.71 -5.53 -7.36
N ILE A 559 8.25 -6.51 -8.14
CA ILE A 559 9.10 -7.37 -8.97
C ILE A 559 8.76 -7.19 -10.45
N PRO A 560 9.69 -6.62 -11.28
CA PRO A 560 9.48 -6.45 -12.70
C PRO A 560 9.10 -7.75 -13.41
N HIS A 561 8.16 -7.65 -14.36
CA HIS A 561 7.56 -8.75 -15.13
C HIS A 561 6.88 -9.85 -14.29
N MET A 562 6.54 -9.53 -13.05
CA MET A 562 5.76 -10.39 -12.14
C MET A 562 4.62 -9.57 -11.54
N GLY A 563 4.88 -8.70 -10.56
CA GLY A 563 3.86 -7.87 -9.93
C GLY A 563 4.30 -7.36 -8.55
N ASP A 564 3.34 -7.12 -7.68
CA ASP A 564 3.54 -6.59 -6.33
C ASP A 564 3.17 -7.62 -5.27
N PHE A 565 3.82 -7.55 -4.10
CA PHE A 565 3.65 -8.49 -3.00
C PHE A 565 3.26 -7.75 -1.72
N TYR A 566 2.37 -8.35 -0.93
CA TYR A 566 1.80 -7.76 0.27
C TYR A 566 1.77 -8.76 1.44
N LEU A 567 1.92 -8.26 2.66
CA LEU A 567 1.86 -8.96 3.94
C LEU A 567 0.91 -8.19 4.87
N PRO A 568 -0.40 -8.51 4.90
CA PRO A 568 -1.37 -7.77 5.71
C PRO A 568 -1.15 -8.02 7.21
N ARG A 569 -0.75 -6.96 7.93
CA ARG A 569 -0.47 -6.94 9.38
C ARG A 569 -0.93 -5.58 9.91
N LEU A 570 -1.86 -5.56 10.86
CA LEU A 570 -2.39 -4.32 11.44
C LEU A 570 -1.46 -3.65 12.46
N HIS A 571 -1.91 -2.50 12.98
CA HIS A 571 -1.30 -1.70 14.05
C HIS A 571 0.09 -1.13 13.66
N SER A 572 0.15 -0.47 12.50
CA SER A 572 1.29 0.35 12.04
C SER A 572 1.33 1.75 12.64
N TYR A 573 0.19 2.25 13.16
CA TYR A 573 0.03 3.61 13.68
C TYR A 573 -0.58 3.58 15.08
N GLY A 574 0.23 3.95 16.09
CA GLY A 574 -0.17 3.99 17.50
C GLY A 574 1.06 4.08 18.43
N SER A 575 0.82 4.34 19.71
CA SER A 575 1.86 4.40 20.75
C SER A 575 2.21 3.04 21.37
N ASP A 576 1.34 2.04 21.22
CA ASP A 576 1.21 1.00 22.24
C ASP A 576 2.03 -0.26 21.92
N ALA A 577 2.23 -0.57 20.63
CA ALA A 577 3.10 -1.67 20.19
C ALA A 577 4.58 -1.25 20.16
N LYS A 578 5.27 -1.43 21.29
CA LYS A 578 6.73 -1.21 21.41
C LYS A 578 7.56 -2.08 20.46
N ILE A 579 7.04 -3.23 20.02
CA ILE A 579 7.72 -4.18 19.12
C ILE A 579 6.95 -4.27 17.78
N SER A 580 6.71 -3.13 17.15
CA SER A 580 6.12 -3.05 15.81
C SER A 580 7.18 -3.15 14.71
N THR A 581 6.87 -3.90 13.65
CA THR A 581 7.69 -4.00 12.43
C THR A 581 7.54 -2.79 11.50
N PHE A 582 6.63 -1.86 11.81
CA PHE A 582 6.36 -0.65 11.04
C PHE A 582 7.18 0.53 11.56
N THR A 583 8.49 0.46 11.38
CA THR A 583 9.44 1.45 11.91
C THR A 583 10.55 1.80 10.90
N ASP A 584 11.53 2.61 11.32
CA ASP A 584 12.72 2.91 10.52
C ASP A 584 13.62 1.69 10.28
N LEU A 585 14.49 1.77 9.27
CA LEU A 585 15.34 0.64 8.88
C LEU A 585 16.40 0.24 9.93
N ARG A 586 16.84 1.15 10.81
CA ARG A 586 17.77 0.81 11.90
C ARG A 586 17.02 -0.03 12.93
N THR A 587 15.98 0.53 13.54
CA THR A 587 15.17 -0.15 14.55
C THR A 587 14.56 -1.45 14.03
N LEU A 588 14.16 -1.50 12.76
CA LEU A 588 13.64 -2.73 12.14
C LEU A 588 14.70 -3.83 12.03
N ASN A 589 15.94 -3.53 11.61
CA ASN A 589 17.00 -4.53 11.61
C ASN A 589 17.38 -4.97 13.03
N ASP A 590 17.43 -4.04 13.99
CA ASP A 590 17.72 -4.35 15.40
C ASP A 590 16.65 -5.27 16.02
N ILE A 591 15.37 -5.08 15.68
CA ILE A 591 14.27 -5.98 16.06
C ILE A 591 14.42 -7.35 15.36
N LEU A 592 14.63 -7.38 14.05
CA LEU A 592 14.76 -8.62 13.27
C LEU A 592 15.94 -9.47 13.77
N GLN A 593 17.07 -8.85 14.09
CA GLN A 593 18.25 -9.52 14.63
C GLN A 593 17.96 -10.13 16.01
N LYS A 594 17.29 -9.41 16.91
CA LYS A 594 16.93 -9.94 18.24
C LYS A 594 15.98 -11.13 18.21
N PHE A 595 15.06 -11.20 17.24
CA PHE A 595 14.25 -12.39 17.02
C PHE A 595 15.06 -13.54 16.41
N GLN A 596 15.99 -13.26 15.48
CA GLN A 596 16.89 -14.28 14.91
C GLN A 596 17.88 -14.84 15.95
N GLU A 597 18.30 -14.03 16.93
CA GLU A 597 19.18 -14.41 18.04
C GLU A 597 18.42 -15.04 19.24
N GLY A 598 17.09 -15.13 19.19
CA GLY A 598 16.25 -15.65 20.28
C GLY A 598 16.10 -14.72 21.50
N VAL A 599 16.67 -13.51 21.45
CA VAL A 599 16.59 -12.48 22.51
C VAL A 599 15.17 -11.93 22.66
N TYR A 600 14.40 -11.89 21.56
CA TYR A 600 12.95 -11.66 21.59
C TYR A 600 12.22 -12.96 21.24
N ASN A 601 11.24 -13.33 22.06
CA ASN A 601 10.43 -14.53 21.97
C ASN A 601 8.91 -14.22 22.18
N SER A 602 8.07 -15.26 22.26
CA SER A 602 6.63 -15.14 22.53
C SER A 602 6.28 -14.34 23.79
N ASP A 603 7.14 -14.38 24.81
CA ASP A 603 6.85 -13.88 26.15
C ASP A 603 7.22 -12.40 26.24
N THR A 604 8.39 -12.03 25.69
CA THR A 604 8.76 -10.63 25.48
C THR A 604 7.75 -9.89 24.58
N LEU A 605 7.08 -10.59 23.65
CA LEU A 605 5.95 -10.05 22.90
C LEU A 605 4.71 -9.86 23.80
N PHE A 606 4.35 -10.85 24.60
CA PHE A 606 3.22 -10.76 25.54
C PHE A 606 3.38 -9.60 26.55
N GLU A 607 4.57 -9.45 27.13
CA GLU A 607 4.95 -8.34 28.02
C GLU A 607 4.84 -6.95 27.39
N ASN A 608 5.08 -6.85 26.09
CA ASN A 608 5.12 -5.59 25.35
C ASN A 608 3.88 -5.37 24.46
N PHE A 609 2.75 -5.97 24.85
CA PHE A 609 1.44 -5.85 24.19
C PHE A 609 1.43 -6.25 22.71
N GLY A 610 2.27 -7.23 22.33
CA GLY A 610 2.33 -7.78 20.98
C GLY A 610 1.00 -8.34 20.49
N GLN A 611 0.08 -8.71 21.39
CA GLN A 611 -1.29 -9.12 21.04
C GLN A 611 -2.11 -8.04 20.33
N ASN A 612 -1.71 -6.76 20.42
CA ASN A 612 -2.29 -5.65 19.66
C ASN A 612 -1.91 -5.70 18.17
N MET A 613 -0.93 -6.54 17.79
CA MET A 613 -0.54 -6.80 16.41
C MET A 613 -1.20 -8.10 15.91
N SER A 614 -1.65 -8.10 14.66
CA SER A 614 -2.09 -9.29 13.89
C SER A 614 -1.15 -10.48 14.11
N SER A 615 -1.57 -11.53 14.82
CA SER A 615 -0.70 -12.67 15.15
C SER A 615 -0.40 -13.52 13.91
N GLN A 616 -1.44 -14.07 13.28
CA GLN A 616 -1.36 -14.80 12.01
C GLN A 616 -1.09 -13.85 10.84
N PHE A 617 -0.67 -14.39 9.70
CA PHE A 617 -0.31 -13.62 8.50
C PHE A 617 -0.60 -14.38 7.19
N LYS A 618 -0.72 -13.66 6.08
CA LYS A 618 -0.63 -14.24 4.72
C LYS A 618 0.34 -13.44 3.87
N VAL A 619 1.08 -14.07 2.96
CA VAL A 619 1.75 -13.37 1.85
C VAL A 619 0.88 -13.48 0.60
N LEU A 620 0.57 -12.33 0.02
CA LEU A 620 -0.35 -12.17 -1.10
C LEU A 620 0.37 -11.57 -2.30
N TYR A 621 0.26 -12.21 -3.46
CA TYR A 621 0.75 -11.72 -4.74
C TYR A 621 -0.37 -11.03 -5.53
N HIS A 622 -0.08 -9.85 -6.07
CA HIS A 622 -0.98 -9.06 -6.88
C HIS A 622 -0.43 -8.92 -8.30
N ASP A 623 -1.17 -9.43 -9.30
CA ASP A 623 -0.91 -9.23 -10.73
C ASP A 623 -1.29 -7.81 -11.17
N THR A 624 -0.60 -6.82 -10.60
CA THR A 624 -0.72 -5.43 -10.99
C THR A 624 -0.34 -5.17 -12.46
N PRO A 625 0.57 -5.91 -13.14
CA PRO A 625 0.79 -5.73 -14.57
C PRO A 625 -0.42 -6.08 -15.43
N SER A 626 -1.15 -7.16 -15.12
CA SER A 626 -2.40 -7.48 -15.83
C SER A 626 -3.48 -6.46 -15.53
N LEU A 627 -3.68 -6.07 -14.25
CA LEU A 627 -4.68 -5.07 -13.87
C LEU A 627 -4.42 -3.72 -14.55
N VAL A 628 -3.18 -3.21 -14.46
CA VAL A 628 -2.77 -1.95 -15.10
C VAL A 628 -2.93 -2.04 -16.62
N ARG A 629 -2.57 -3.16 -17.27
CA ARG A 629 -2.76 -3.33 -18.72
C ARG A 629 -4.23 -3.33 -19.12
N ASP A 630 -5.09 -4.04 -18.40
CA ASP A 630 -6.50 -4.19 -18.75
C ASP A 630 -7.26 -2.87 -18.55
N VAL A 631 -6.98 -2.14 -17.46
CA VAL A 631 -7.48 -0.77 -17.22
C VAL A 631 -6.99 0.21 -18.30
N ASN A 632 -5.70 0.20 -18.66
CA ASN A 632 -5.18 1.06 -19.75
C ASN A 632 -5.77 0.72 -21.13
N LYS A 633 -6.35 -0.48 -21.31
CA LYS A 633 -7.06 -0.89 -22.54
C LYS A 633 -8.57 -0.64 -22.49
N GLY A 634 -9.13 -0.20 -21.34
CA GLY A 634 -10.58 -0.09 -21.15
C GLY A 634 -11.31 -1.44 -21.12
N VAL A 635 -10.62 -2.55 -20.86
CA VAL A 635 -11.25 -3.87 -20.73
C VAL A 635 -11.84 -4.00 -19.33
N SER A 636 -13.06 -4.51 -19.22
CA SER A 636 -13.70 -4.73 -17.91
C SER A 636 -12.81 -5.59 -16.99
N THR A 637 -12.73 -5.18 -15.74
CA THR A 637 -12.08 -5.90 -14.63
C THR A 637 -13.08 -6.78 -13.87
N HIS A 638 -14.38 -6.67 -14.16
CA HIS A 638 -15.44 -7.44 -13.51
C HIS A 638 -15.23 -8.96 -13.66
N GLY A 639 -15.40 -9.72 -12.57
CA GLY A 639 -15.22 -11.18 -12.56
C GLY A 639 -13.77 -11.67 -12.75
N LYS A 640 -12.77 -10.78 -12.85
CA LYS A 640 -11.36 -11.17 -12.94
C LYS A 640 -10.68 -11.12 -11.58
N VAL A 641 -9.82 -12.10 -11.33
CA VAL A 641 -9.01 -12.19 -10.11
C VAL A 641 -7.58 -11.78 -10.42
N TYR A 642 -7.07 -10.79 -9.67
CA TYR A 642 -5.69 -10.32 -9.74
C TYR A 642 -4.90 -10.64 -8.47
N TRP A 643 -5.57 -11.14 -7.43
CA TRP A 643 -5.00 -11.46 -6.12
C TRP A 643 -4.87 -12.97 -5.92
N TYR A 644 -3.70 -13.37 -5.42
CA TYR A 644 -3.35 -14.76 -5.15
C TYR A 644 -2.70 -14.84 -3.77
N GLU A 645 -3.08 -15.84 -3.00
CA GLU A 645 -2.32 -16.31 -1.86
C GLU A 645 -1.02 -16.97 -2.32
N VAL A 646 -0.01 -16.95 -1.46
CA VAL A 646 1.28 -17.62 -1.69
C VAL A 646 1.75 -18.40 -0.45
N CYS A 647 1.45 -17.90 0.75
CA CYS A 647 1.54 -18.63 2.01
C CYS A 647 0.56 -18.08 3.06
N HIS A 648 0.25 -18.88 4.08
CA HIS A 648 -0.70 -18.57 5.16
C HIS A 648 -0.24 -19.00 6.57
N ASP A 649 0.95 -19.58 6.68
CA ASP A 649 1.62 -20.01 7.91
C ASP A 649 3.15 -20.01 7.70
N LEU A 650 3.91 -20.34 8.74
CA LEU A 650 5.38 -20.46 8.67
C LEU A 650 5.86 -21.53 7.68
N LYS A 651 5.19 -22.68 7.61
CA LYS A 651 5.60 -23.80 6.77
C LYS A 651 5.50 -23.44 5.29
N THR A 652 4.35 -22.93 4.87
CA THR A 652 4.12 -22.47 3.50
C THR A 652 4.98 -21.24 3.16
N LEU A 653 5.39 -20.43 4.15
CA LEU A 653 6.39 -19.37 3.98
C LEU A 653 7.78 -19.94 3.67
N GLN A 654 8.24 -20.98 4.38
CA GLN A 654 9.51 -21.65 4.07
C GLN A 654 9.48 -22.26 2.66
N GLU A 655 8.43 -23.00 2.31
CA GLU A 655 8.20 -23.55 0.96
C GLU A 655 8.21 -22.45 -0.13
N PHE A 656 7.72 -21.25 0.18
CA PHE A 656 7.80 -20.10 -0.73
C PHE A 656 9.21 -19.49 -0.83
N ILE A 657 9.97 -19.44 0.27
CA ILE A 657 11.37 -18.98 0.26
C ILE A 657 12.24 -19.91 -0.60
N GLU A 658 12.05 -21.23 -0.50
CA GLU A 658 12.69 -22.20 -1.40
C GLU A 658 12.28 -21.99 -2.87
N LEU A 659 10.99 -21.77 -3.13
CA LEU A 659 10.50 -21.47 -4.48
C LEU A 659 11.14 -20.21 -5.06
N ILE A 660 11.37 -19.16 -4.23
CA ILE A 660 12.07 -17.94 -4.63
C ILE A 660 13.52 -18.23 -5.04
N ASP A 661 14.27 -19.04 -4.28
CA ASP A 661 15.65 -19.42 -4.64
C ASP A 661 15.72 -20.09 -6.02
N LEU A 662 14.78 -20.99 -6.33
CA LEU A 662 14.65 -21.58 -7.66
C LEU A 662 14.46 -20.52 -8.76
N LYS A 663 13.79 -19.39 -8.48
CA LYS A 663 13.63 -18.28 -9.45
C LYS A 663 14.87 -17.39 -9.55
N ILE A 664 15.57 -17.16 -8.45
CA ILE A 664 16.82 -16.37 -8.41
C ILE A 664 17.93 -17.11 -9.17
N PHE A 665 18.02 -18.43 -9.00
CA PHE A 665 19.11 -19.26 -9.52
C PHE A 665 19.37 -19.06 -11.02
N ARG A 666 20.58 -18.61 -11.34
CA ARG A 666 21.06 -18.42 -12.72
C ARG A 666 21.91 -19.61 -13.12
N ALA A 667 21.26 -20.71 -13.53
CA ALA A 667 21.94 -21.89 -14.04
C ALA A 667 23.04 -21.51 -15.05
N PRO A 668 24.26 -22.06 -14.95
CA PRO A 668 25.41 -21.67 -15.78
C PRO A 668 25.12 -21.85 -17.29
N ALA A 669 25.94 -21.21 -18.13
CA ALA A 669 25.89 -21.47 -19.56
C ALA A 669 26.28 -22.93 -19.82
N LYS A 670 25.53 -23.64 -20.68
CA LYS A 670 26.01 -24.91 -21.21
C LYS A 670 27.18 -24.60 -22.13
N THR A 671 28.38 -25.05 -21.77
CA THR A 671 29.52 -25.12 -22.67
C THR A 671 29.37 -26.41 -23.48
N ASP A 672 28.75 -26.32 -24.65
CA ASP A 672 28.63 -27.46 -25.56
C ASP A 672 30.03 -27.75 -26.15
N VAL A 673 30.75 -28.71 -25.57
CA VAL A 673 32.08 -29.16 -26.01
C VAL A 673 31.95 -30.48 -26.74
N THR A 674 31.65 -30.40 -28.04
CA THR A 674 31.78 -31.54 -28.96
C THR A 674 33.25 -31.70 -29.36
N ALA A 675 33.97 -32.61 -28.69
CA ALA A 675 35.36 -32.94 -29.00
C ALA A 675 35.44 -34.18 -29.92
N THR A 676 35.87 -33.98 -31.16
CA THR A 676 36.12 -35.05 -32.14
C THR A 676 37.54 -35.60 -32.02
N ILE A 677 37.70 -36.91 -31.88
CA ILE A 677 38.94 -37.67 -32.16
C ILE A 677 38.54 -38.96 -32.92
N ALA A 678 39.42 -39.44 -33.80
CA ALA A 678 39.16 -40.56 -34.72
C ALA A 678 40.12 -41.76 -34.48
N ASP A 679 39.95 -42.82 -35.27
CA ASP A 679 40.61 -44.15 -35.20
C ASP A 679 42.15 -44.10 -35.36
N GLY A 680 42.95 -45.14 -35.01
CA GLY A 680 42.61 -46.49 -34.57
C GLY A 680 43.81 -47.32 -34.03
N PRO A 681 44.10 -48.56 -34.51
CA PRO A 681 44.01 -49.75 -33.61
C PRO A 681 45.17 -50.78 -33.65
N LEU A 682 45.22 -51.69 -32.65
CA LEU A 682 45.55 -53.16 -32.66
C LEU A 682 45.74 -53.66 -31.18
N ALA A 683 45.09 -54.74 -30.69
CA ALA A 683 45.40 -56.19 -30.78
C ALA A 683 46.57 -56.67 -29.86
N SER A 684 46.52 -57.79 -29.11
CA SER A 684 45.48 -58.83 -28.92
C SER A 684 45.80 -59.85 -27.77
N LYS A 685 44.76 -60.52 -27.21
CA LYS A 685 44.78 -61.86 -26.54
C LYS A 685 45.49 -61.98 -25.15
N GLU A 686 45.18 -62.93 -24.24
CA GLU A 686 44.24 -64.08 -24.24
C GLU A 686 43.78 -64.54 -22.81
N VAL A 687 42.72 -65.38 -22.76
CA VAL A 687 42.21 -66.25 -21.65
C VAL A 687 41.59 -65.62 -20.37
N THR A 688 40.31 -65.98 -20.13
CA THR A 688 39.66 -66.17 -18.80
C THR A 688 38.87 -67.51 -18.85
N PRO A 689 38.39 -68.09 -17.72
CA PRO A 689 36.99 -67.84 -17.32
C PRO A 689 36.64 -68.02 -15.80
N VAL A 690 35.34 -67.81 -15.48
CA VAL A 690 34.59 -68.17 -14.25
C VAL A 690 34.74 -67.22 -13.05
N ALA A 691 33.70 -66.53 -12.54
CA ALA A 691 32.31 -66.39 -13.03
C ALA A 691 31.60 -65.13 -12.46
N ASN A 692 30.48 -64.76 -13.10
CA ASN A 692 29.37 -63.91 -12.61
C ASN A 692 29.64 -62.41 -12.34
N GLU A 693 29.74 -61.65 -13.44
CA GLU A 693 28.96 -60.40 -13.59
C GLU A 693 27.77 -60.67 -14.53
N PRO A 694 26.92 -59.66 -14.87
CA PRO A 694 27.26 -58.87 -16.06
C PRO A 694 27.17 -57.35 -15.87
N VAL A 695 28.03 -56.65 -16.61
CA VAL A 695 28.21 -55.20 -16.61
C VAL A 695 27.45 -54.47 -17.73
N GLU A 696 27.09 -53.23 -17.42
CA GLU A 696 26.74 -52.06 -18.26
C GLU A 696 26.59 -52.12 -19.81
N LYS A 697 25.53 -51.43 -20.28
CA LYS A 697 25.45 -50.58 -21.51
C LYS A 697 25.57 -51.36 -22.87
N PRO A 698 25.64 -50.68 -24.05
CA PRO A 698 24.41 -50.19 -24.68
C PRO A 698 24.29 -50.48 -26.20
N ASP A 699 23.07 -50.68 -26.68
CA ASP A 699 22.74 -50.64 -28.12
C ASP A 699 21.75 -49.53 -28.46
N ALA A 700 21.87 -48.98 -29.68
CA ALA A 700 21.00 -47.94 -30.23
C ALA A 700 20.94 -48.04 -31.77
N PRO A 701 19.94 -47.45 -32.46
CA PRO A 701 18.78 -46.71 -31.94
C PRO A 701 17.43 -47.27 -32.40
N SER A 702 16.35 -47.00 -31.65
CA SER A 702 14.99 -47.00 -32.20
C SER A 702 14.20 -45.81 -31.67
N ALA A 703 13.47 -45.13 -32.56
CA ALA A 703 12.85 -43.85 -32.24
C ALA A 703 11.59 -44.04 -31.38
N SER A 704 11.67 -43.66 -30.11
CA SER A 704 10.52 -43.50 -29.22
C SER A 704 10.58 -42.15 -28.50
N LYS A 705 9.41 -41.51 -28.39
CA LYS A 705 9.16 -40.42 -27.44
C LYS A 705 8.92 -41.03 -26.06
N ASP A 706 8.76 -40.17 -25.05
CA ASP A 706 8.50 -40.48 -23.64
C ASP A 706 9.76 -40.79 -22.80
N LYS A 707 9.84 -40.43 -21.51
CA LYS A 707 8.93 -39.62 -20.66
C LYS A 707 9.80 -38.85 -19.67
N MET A 708 9.74 -37.52 -19.66
CA MET A 708 10.15 -36.75 -18.49
C MET A 708 8.98 -36.75 -17.51
N THR A 709 9.21 -37.16 -16.26
CA THR A 709 8.16 -37.33 -15.26
C THR A 709 7.47 -36.00 -14.95
N HIS A 710 6.15 -35.97 -15.15
CA HIS A 710 5.39 -34.72 -15.19
C HIS A 710 4.95 -34.31 -13.78
N ASP A 711 5.88 -33.73 -13.03
CA ASP A 711 5.64 -33.14 -11.71
C ASP A 711 4.82 -31.83 -11.87
N THR A 712 3.51 -31.98 -12.10
CA THR A 712 2.60 -30.93 -12.61
C THR A 712 2.15 -29.90 -11.58
N THR A 713 2.45 -30.12 -10.30
CA THR A 713 1.99 -29.32 -9.15
C THR A 713 2.83 -28.07 -8.96
N VAL A 714 4.16 -28.21 -8.90
CA VAL A 714 5.11 -27.11 -8.61
C VAL A 714 5.90 -26.71 -9.86
N ASN A 715 5.88 -25.43 -10.22
CA ASN A 715 6.78 -24.91 -11.25
C ASN A 715 8.20 -24.78 -10.69
N LYS A 716 8.99 -25.85 -10.80
CA LYS A 716 10.41 -25.88 -10.37
C LYS A 716 11.38 -25.21 -11.36
N HIS A 717 10.89 -24.57 -12.44
CA HIS A 717 11.77 -23.91 -13.42
C HIS A 717 12.26 -22.52 -12.94
N PRO A 718 13.52 -22.16 -13.22
CA PRO A 718 14.07 -20.84 -12.90
C PRO A 718 13.56 -19.73 -13.83
N LEU A 719 13.76 -18.47 -13.44
CA LEU A 719 13.44 -17.33 -14.33
C LEU A 719 14.24 -17.43 -15.65
N PRO A 720 13.67 -17.00 -16.79
CA PRO A 720 14.37 -17.05 -18.08
C PRO A 720 15.70 -16.29 -18.05
N LYS A 721 16.75 -16.82 -18.68
CA LYS A 721 18.13 -16.26 -18.62
C LYS A 721 18.31 -14.89 -19.31
N ASP A 722 17.25 -14.38 -19.95
CA ASP A 722 17.17 -13.08 -20.61
C ASP A 722 17.51 -11.92 -19.62
N PRO A 723 18.40 -10.97 -20.01
CA PRO A 723 18.81 -9.85 -19.17
C PRO A 723 17.67 -9.01 -18.58
N LYS A 724 16.49 -8.95 -19.21
CA LYS A 724 15.35 -8.18 -18.65
C LYS A 724 14.86 -8.71 -17.29
N TYR A 725 15.14 -9.97 -16.96
CA TYR A 725 14.84 -10.56 -15.66
C TYR A 725 15.95 -10.40 -14.62
N ASN A 726 17.08 -9.74 -14.94
CA ASN A 726 18.15 -9.50 -13.96
C ASN A 726 17.67 -8.57 -12.83
N LEU A 727 16.90 -7.53 -13.15
CA LEU A 727 16.28 -6.67 -12.14
C LEU A 727 15.20 -7.43 -11.34
N SER A 728 14.46 -8.35 -11.98
CA SER A 728 13.52 -9.25 -11.28
C SER A 728 14.25 -10.14 -10.27
N ARG A 729 15.41 -10.72 -10.61
CA ARG A 729 16.25 -11.49 -9.67
C ARG A 729 16.76 -10.64 -8.51
N ALA A 730 17.23 -9.43 -8.78
CA ALA A 730 17.70 -8.53 -7.72
C ALA A 730 16.58 -8.12 -6.75
N ARG A 731 15.37 -7.83 -7.24
CA ARG A 731 14.21 -7.55 -6.37
C ARG A 731 13.67 -8.82 -5.68
N LEU A 732 13.75 -10.01 -6.30
CA LEU A 732 13.48 -11.29 -5.63
C LEU A 732 14.44 -11.54 -4.47
N GLN A 733 15.75 -11.28 -4.63
CA GLN A 733 16.73 -11.44 -3.55
C GLN A 733 16.41 -10.50 -2.38
N ILE A 734 16.11 -9.23 -2.63
CA ILE A 734 15.70 -8.28 -1.58
C ILE A 734 14.46 -8.78 -0.84
N MET A 735 13.44 -9.26 -1.56
CA MET A 735 12.23 -9.81 -0.94
C MET A 735 12.52 -11.10 -0.15
N LYS A 736 13.42 -11.96 -0.63
CA LYS A 736 13.87 -13.16 0.09
C LYS A 736 14.61 -12.81 1.38
N ASP A 737 15.59 -11.91 1.30
CA ASP A 737 16.39 -11.45 2.44
C ASP A 737 15.48 -10.85 3.52
N TYR A 738 14.44 -10.09 3.11
CA TYR A 738 13.41 -9.56 4.03
C TYR A 738 12.53 -10.66 4.63
N LEU A 739 11.93 -11.54 3.81
CA LEU A 739 11.06 -12.61 4.29
C LEU A 739 11.79 -13.62 5.19
N SER A 740 13.06 -13.92 4.90
CA SER A 740 13.89 -14.82 5.72
C SER A 740 14.23 -14.24 7.09
N LYS A 741 14.40 -12.92 7.20
CA LYS A 741 14.51 -12.21 8.50
C LYS A 741 13.16 -12.16 9.22
N MET A 742 12.08 -11.85 8.50
CA MET A 742 10.71 -11.76 9.06
C MET A 742 10.20 -13.09 9.60
N HIS A 743 10.64 -14.23 9.07
CA HIS A 743 10.25 -15.57 9.52
C HIS A 743 10.31 -15.75 11.04
N PHE A 744 11.41 -15.35 11.69
CA PHE A 744 11.58 -15.48 13.15
C PHE A 744 10.60 -14.61 13.95
N VAL A 745 10.30 -13.41 13.44
CA VAL A 745 9.30 -12.50 14.03
C VAL A 745 7.91 -13.12 13.91
N LEU A 746 7.56 -13.59 12.72
CA LEU A 746 6.27 -14.22 12.44
C LEU A 746 6.07 -15.49 13.29
N ALA A 747 7.14 -16.27 13.53
CA ALA A 747 7.10 -17.45 14.38
C ALA A 747 6.72 -17.11 15.82
N ALA A 748 7.42 -16.15 16.44
CA ALA A 748 7.09 -15.67 17.78
C ALA A 748 5.67 -15.07 17.89
N TYR A 749 5.09 -14.59 16.79
CA TYR A 749 3.71 -14.11 16.74
C TYR A 749 2.66 -15.24 16.59
N GLU A 750 2.98 -16.36 15.94
CA GLU A 750 2.08 -17.53 15.90
C GLU A 750 2.10 -18.25 17.26
N ASP A 751 3.29 -18.50 17.82
CA ASP A 751 3.51 -18.96 19.21
C ASP A 751 2.73 -18.11 20.24
N LEU A 752 2.72 -16.79 20.09
CA LEU A 752 2.00 -15.86 20.97
C LEU A 752 0.48 -16.12 20.97
N LYS A 753 -0.11 -16.47 19.81
CA LYS A 753 -1.55 -16.78 19.72
C LYS A 753 -1.86 -18.15 20.34
N GLU A 754 -1.00 -19.14 20.14
CA GLU A 754 -1.17 -20.48 20.72
C GLU A 754 -1.01 -20.48 22.25
N LYS A 755 0.07 -19.87 22.78
CA LYS A 755 0.39 -19.87 24.22
C LYS A 755 -0.48 -18.90 25.03
N TYR A 756 -0.82 -17.73 24.47
CA TYR A 756 -1.40 -16.62 25.23
C TYR A 756 -2.69 -16.01 24.63
N GLY A 757 -3.27 -16.59 23.56
CA GLY A 757 -4.39 -15.98 22.83
C GLY A 757 -5.64 -15.65 23.67
N ASP A 758 -5.84 -16.33 24.80
CA ASP A 758 -6.94 -16.13 25.76
C ASP A 758 -6.62 -15.17 26.93
N MET A 759 -5.38 -14.70 27.06
CA MET A 759 -4.92 -13.92 28.22
C MET A 759 -4.70 -12.45 27.85
N LYS A 760 -5.14 -11.49 28.69
CA LYS A 760 -4.75 -10.07 28.55
C LYS A 760 -3.62 -9.71 29.54
N PRO A 761 -2.60 -8.91 29.18
CA PRO A 761 -1.38 -8.76 30.00
C PRO A 761 -1.60 -7.95 31.30
N GLY A 762 -2.00 -8.64 32.37
CA GLY A 762 -2.19 -8.04 33.70
C GLY A 762 -0.94 -8.13 34.60
N ARG A 763 -0.68 -7.11 35.44
CA ARG A 763 0.48 -7.07 36.38
C ARG A 763 0.69 -8.35 37.20
N ARG A 764 -0.39 -8.99 37.66
CA ARG A 764 -0.35 -10.27 38.40
C ARG A 764 -0.10 -11.50 37.50
N GLN A 765 -0.55 -11.46 36.25
CA GLN A 765 -0.36 -12.55 35.29
C GLN A 765 1.07 -12.54 34.73
N LEU A 766 1.61 -11.37 34.35
CA LEU A 766 3.00 -11.22 33.89
C LEU A 766 4.01 -11.76 34.93
N ARG A 767 3.83 -11.40 36.20
CA ARG A 767 4.63 -11.96 37.32
C ARG A 767 4.51 -13.48 37.50
N ARG A 768 3.44 -14.12 37.01
CA ARG A 768 3.28 -15.58 37.00
C ARG A 768 3.93 -16.21 35.76
N VAL A 769 3.75 -15.62 34.58
CA VAL A 769 4.37 -16.07 33.32
C VAL A 769 5.89 -16.09 33.45
N HIS A 770 6.53 -15.00 33.93
CA HIS A 770 7.97 -15.00 34.19
C HIS A 770 8.41 -16.19 35.09
N LYS A 771 7.66 -16.53 36.13
CA LYS A 771 8.00 -17.64 37.04
C LYS A 771 7.82 -19.03 36.41
N LEU A 772 6.89 -19.20 35.48
CA LEU A 772 6.68 -20.47 34.76
C LEU A 772 7.81 -20.70 33.74
N ASN A 773 8.26 -19.66 33.06
CA ASN A 773 9.31 -19.78 32.05
C ASN A 773 10.67 -20.11 32.69
N TYR A 774 10.89 -19.74 33.95
CA TYR A 774 12.03 -20.22 34.75
C TYR A 774 11.97 -21.72 35.07
N SER A 775 10.80 -22.33 35.25
CA SER A 775 10.71 -23.79 35.44
C SER A 775 10.94 -24.57 34.14
N ASP A 776 10.44 -24.10 33.01
CA ASP A 776 10.67 -24.78 31.72
C ASP A 776 12.16 -24.73 31.30
N GLN A 777 12.85 -23.61 31.54
CA GLN A 777 14.30 -23.51 31.27
C GLN A 777 15.18 -24.37 32.18
N VAL A 778 14.69 -24.76 33.36
CA VAL A 778 15.41 -25.66 34.29
C VAL A 778 15.19 -27.13 33.94
N LEU A 779 14.10 -27.48 33.24
CA LEU A 779 13.78 -28.87 32.86
C LEU A 779 14.47 -29.35 31.58
N ASP A 780 14.92 -28.44 30.70
CA ASP A 780 15.71 -28.76 29.49
C ASP A 780 17.24 -28.64 29.73
N GLY A 781 17.64 -28.45 31.00
CA GLY A 781 18.98 -28.04 31.44
C GLY A 781 19.72 -29.05 32.31
N SER A 782 19.83 -30.31 31.86
CA SER A 782 20.59 -31.44 32.45
C SER A 782 20.25 -31.88 33.88
N ASP A 783 19.93 -33.18 34.02
CA ASP A 783 20.12 -33.92 35.28
C ASP A 783 21.62 -33.92 35.67
N ASP A 784 22.01 -33.08 36.64
CA ASP A 784 23.06 -33.30 37.65
C ASP A 784 23.47 -31.97 38.33
N ASP A 785 22.72 -31.54 39.36
CA ASP A 785 23.28 -31.05 40.64
C ASP A 785 22.16 -30.49 41.55
N ALA A 786 21.91 -31.18 42.68
CA ALA A 786 21.01 -30.70 43.73
C ALA A 786 21.81 -30.23 44.95
N PRO A 787 21.59 -28.99 45.44
CA PRO A 787 21.97 -28.64 46.80
C PRO A 787 20.81 -28.05 47.62
N SER A 788 20.52 -28.72 48.74
CA SER A 788 19.98 -28.20 50.01
C SER A 788 18.78 -27.22 49.99
N GLU A 789 17.70 -27.66 50.64
CA GLU A 789 16.79 -26.77 51.37
C GLU A 789 17.60 -25.83 52.30
N ASN A 790 17.24 -24.55 52.35
CA ASN A 790 17.68 -23.64 53.41
C ASN A 790 16.51 -22.76 53.84
N GLU A 791 16.06 -23.01 55.07
CA GLU A 791 14.91 -22.44 55.75
C GLU A 791 15.30 -21.13 56.44
N TYR A 792 14.79 -19.99 55.94
CA TYR A 792 14.76 -18.70 56.64
C TYR A 792 13.42 -18.03 56.25
N GLN A 793 12.38 -18.16 57.08
CA GLN A 793 12.09 -17.34 58.26
C GLN A 793 11.78 -15.88 57.89
N ASP A 794 10.48 -15.55 57.99
CA ASP A 794 10.01 -14.17 58.09
C ASP A 794 10.35 -13.62 59.49
N GLU A 795 10.89 -12.40 59.56
CA GLU A 795 10.89 -11.57 60.79
C GLU A 795 10.41 -10.16 60.44
N ASP A 796 9.43 -9.67 61.18
CA ASP A 796 8.90 -8.31 61.04
C ASP A 796 9.87 -7.26 61.59
N LEU A 797 10.02 -6.13 60.87
CA LEU A 797 10.60 -4.90 61.40
C LEU A 797 9.79 -3.68 60.95
N GLU A 798 8.80 -3.32 61.75
CA GLU A 798 8.27 -1.96 61.79
C GLU A 798 9.29 -1.02 62.45
N ALA A 799 9.45 0.19 61.91
CA ALA A 799 10.11 1.32 62.56
C ALA A 799 9.65 2.63 61.91
N ASP A 800 8.93 3.46 62.67
CA ASP A 800 8.36 4.75 62.23
C ASP A 800 9.40 5.89 62.15
N VAL A 801 8.87 7.12 61.96
CA VAL A 801 9.44 8.50 62.03
C VAL A 801 9.29 9.22 60.68
N GLU A 802 8.57 10.35 60.56
CA GLU A 802 7.81 11.13 61.55
C GLU A 802 6.68 11.93 60.87
N GLU A 803 5.73 12.42 61.66
CA GLU A 803 4.58 13.23 61.21
C GLU A 803 4.91 14.72 61.06
N ILE A 804 4.08 15.46 60.31
CA ILE A 804 3.78 16.87 60.60
C ILE A 804 2.27 17.06 60.48
N GLU A 805 1.59 17.09 61.63
CA GLU A 805 0.22 17.61 61.78
C GLU A 805 0.20 19.13 61.55
N ILE A 806 -0.91 19.66 61.02
CA ILE A 806 -1.72 20.73 61.64
C ILE A 806 -3.18 20.56 61.17
N ASP A 807 -4.04 20.02 62.03
CA ASP A 807 -5.25 20.65 62.59
C ASP A 807 -6.08 21.68 61.77
N ALA A 808 -7.41 21.77 61.92
CA ALA A 808 -8.37 20.92 62.67
C ALA A 808 -9.84 21.32 62.31
N ASP A 809 -10.80 20.62 62.93
CA ASP A 809 -12.19 21.01 63.24
C ASP A 809 -13.20 21.15 62.05
N ASP A 810 -14.46 20.69 62.13
CA ASP A 810 -15.18 20.05 63.26
C ASP A 810 -16.33 19.09 62.82
N ASP A 811 -16.87 18.38 63.81
CA ASP A 811 -18.10 17.55 63.94
C ASP A 811 -19.36 17.91 63.10
N SER A 812 -20.43 17.09 62.99
CA SER A 812 -20.83 15.77 63.55
C SER A 812 -21.96 15.19 62.66
N SER A 813 -21.94 13.92 62.23
CA SER A 813 -22.54 12.70 62.83
C SER A 813 -24.09 12.53 62.70
N ASP A 814 -24.50 11.25 62.69
CA ASP A 814 -25.83 10.66 62.97
C ASP A 814 -27.02 10.99 62.01
N GLU A 815 -27.69 10.09 61.25
CA GLU A 815 -27.92 8.62 61.19
C GLU A 815 -29.38 8.20 61.57
N TYR A 816 -29.85 7.07 61.02
CA TYR A 816 -31.08 6.30 61.29
C TYR A 816 -32.48 6.69 60.71
N GLU A 817 -32.82 6.00 59.60
CA GLU A 817 -34.00 5.12 59.33
C GLU A 817 -35.50 5.57 59.29
N GLU A 818 -36.24 4.89 58.39
CA GLU A 818 -37.65 4.40 58.36
C GLU A 818 -38.85 5.24 58.91
N GLU A 819 -40.09 5.21 58.37
CA GLU A 819 -40.74 4.63 57.16
C GLU A 819 -42.06 5.46 56.87
N PRO A 820 -42.96 5.12 55.91
CA PRO A 820 -43.91 6.11 55.32
C PRO A 820 -45.38 6.06 55.82
N GLN A 821 -46.14 7.15 55.59
CA GLN A 821 -47.58 7.07 55.26
C GLN A 821 -48.23 8.31 54.60
N GLU A 822 -48.51 8.17 53.29
CA GLU A 822 -49.80 8.36 52.57
C GLU A 822 -50.89 9.45 52.93
N VAL A 823 -51.61 9.90 51.86
CA VAL A 823 -53.00 10.47 51.83
C VAL A 823 -53.28 12.01 51.97
N LYS A 824 -53.24 12.71 50.81
CA LYS A 824 -54.27 13.68 50.29
C LYS A 824 -54.57 15.00 51.10
N PRO A 825 -55.52 15.88 50.70
CA PRO A 825 -55.49 16.69 49.46
C PRO A 825 -55.82 18.21 49.58
N ALA A 826 -55.34 18.98 48.59
CA ALA A 826 -55.92 20.20 47.95
C ALA A 826 -56.87 21.18 48.70
N ARG A 827 -56.53 22.49 48.65
CA ARG A 827 -57.51 23.62 48.72
C ARG A 827 -57.15 24.79 47.77
N ARG A 828 -58.11 25.68 47.51
CA ARG A 828 -58.18 26.57 46.32
C ARG A 828 -57.96 28.08 46.60
N GLY A 829 -56.92 28.69 46.00
CA GLY A 829 -56.81 30.11 45.54
C GLY A 829 -57.34 31.25 46.43
N PRO A 830 -57.70 32.43 45.87
CA PRO A 830 -57.28 33.03 44.58
C PRO A 830 -56.79 34.51 44.69
N GLY A 831 -56.13 35.07 43.66
CA GLY A 831 -55.74 36.50 43.64
C GLY A 831 -55.27 37.06 42.27
N ARG A 832 -55.75 38.24 41.88
CA ARG A 832 -55.48 39.00 40.61
C ARG A 832 -55.87 40.49 40.86
N PRO A 833 -55.68 41.48 39.94
CA PRO A 833 -54.72 41.66 38.84
C PRO A 833 -54.11 43.10 38.75
N ARG A 834 -53.15 43.35 37.84
CA ARG A 834 -52.95 44.60 37.03
C ARG A 834 -51.79 44.34 36.04
N LYS A 835 -51.97 44.36 34.71
CA LYS A 835 -52.16 45.45 33.71
C LYS A 835 -50.84 46.05 33.13
N ARG A 836 -50.60 45.69 31.86
CA ARG A 836 -49.86 46.33 30.73
C ARG A 836 -49.99 47.88 30.66
N PRO A 837 -49.22 48.66 29.81
CA PRO A 837 -48.77 48.30 28.43
C PRO A 837 -47.47 48.91 27.81
N LEU A 838 -47.14 48.49 26.57
CA LEU A 838 -46.36 49.18 25.48
C LEU A 838 -44.83 49.41 25.71
N SER A 839 -43.93 49.49 24.71
CA SER A 839 -44.00 49.39 23.21
C SER A 839 -42.59 49.26 22.57
N ASP A 840 -42.32 48.78 21.33
CA ASP A 840 -43.03 47.84 20.43
C ASP A 840 -42.10 47.22 19.31
N GLU A 841 -41.45 48.03 18.45
CA GLU A 841 -40.69 47.63 17.19
C GLU A 841 -39.28 48.32 17.13
N GLU A 842 -38.28 47.96 16.31
CA GLU A 842 -38.14 47.11 15.09
C GLU A 842 -37.50 45.71 15.30
#